data_AF-A0A9W9W619-F1
#
_entry.id   AF-A0A9W9W619-F1
#
_cell.length_a   1.000
_cell.length_b   1.000
_cell.length_c   1.000
_cell.angle_alpha   90.00
_cell.angle_beta   90.00
_cell.angle_gamma   90.00
#
_symmetry.space_group_name_H-M   'P 1'
#
loop_
_entity.id
_entity.type
_entity.pdbx_description
1 polymer ?
#
loop_
_entity_poly.entity_id
_entity_poly.type
_entity_poly.pdbx_seq_one_letter_code
_entity_poly.pdbx_strand_id
1 'polypeptide(L)'
;MRVSSLLGSAAAGLPTLFALFSPIAHAQSFDAVSIPDLDLSSLGRVTITGDFEGVSLYEYEGQSEITKRPGSSILTPLPNGILTNLTSADAQIRDMCAFTQKDGTFAGIFVGGNFSSLGGVDSPGAALFNPNSSKITALPGLKGSVSTVLCDQDTNRVYVGGSFTYGKTKNAVAWSADDGWTKLAFDGLNGPVESILKTSDGHIVFGGSFDGVGNSTHSSKNTKQVLNLQNATITSDTDSSLSGYSDNRNIICSTSGKAAAGQTYLLHDNAPGFWRADLGFDFYPTKVRLYNTHMDGRGTKDFLFRALPDTGIMNMTYTDDSGKKQSCDSSCPLSDSTTEKYRDFTLVNPVGMRGFEIEILSWYGQGAGLNGIEVFQDQIVTYAVDKYNEPSCAGIEYAAKSTYTGSWTIKDGGYLSAQVTDSNADDTSVVYKPDIKESGYYNVKVFTPGCVQDNTCASRAQVNVTATLSTDSDKSQPSPKIIPQTNNDNKYDMLSQDSVYVDAASDSFRPAVTLRPIAGQGDFTAVASRVQFLLINGTATSDDLNGLYDFDPSSKKLDTSDLDKSDINKAGKSLNHNASVMTLAANDDVIYVGGNFSYKTIHNIMSITDGNATAMPGGGLNSEVLSTATLNSTLYVGGQFTDTSDGGVDGLNYVASYSFSSKKWVSLGDGVNGRVDNIYPLEMNVSSAVNETTIAVSGDFTKILAHGDSPAVFVAGFAIWVPSQKVWLQSLNDTQMEFAGRLSAVATHNDTSLLAGSLATDGFNAGGAVSLSESDDDLDLIPLPMKLEHPSTKSGSDYTQGVITGVYDTSSDRNLTILGGRFTTTATNGSTVDNVAFLNGTEETLTGLPTGLQSNSTIISMLVSNDTLYLGGNITGTIGGENVSGLVTYDLVKNEFAETQPWGLRGKTNAVNAIAHRPGSSDVYVGGDFASAGTLPCSTVCKLDASDNSWLWPSSDISGSVIALKWADKKTLYAAGDINISGNNSAIATFSTDSSSWTSFPGSSKSAIPGNITAFAPASEDISEFWIAGTSTNGSAFMMNYDGSDFNSPGSLFSDGTLIRGMEILPVNQDHSSVSLLNDDQILLIMGELIIPDFGNASAALYNGTAVTPFILSSKSDGQPGSMSHLFSENENPYSSGSESHHSNGIVVLVAFCCALGCVFLIVAAGVILNKIQRRRQGYAAAPQTFGTDRPTDMTRLPPEYLFNSLGHTNPTAPAI
;
A
#
# COMPACT_ATOMS: atom_id res chain seq x y z
N MET A 1 -40.46 2.82 12.13
CA MET A 1 -41.40 1.67 12.00
C MET A 1 -41.37 0.88 13.30
N ARG A 2 -42.52 0.34 13.76
CA ARG A 2 -42.48 -0.95 14.46
C ARG A 2 -41.82 -1.92 13.47
N VAL A 3 -40.60 -2.33 13.79
CA VAL A 3 -39.76 -3.15 12.91
C VAL A 3 -40.54 -4.41 12.58
N SER A 4 -40.92 -4.53 11.30
CA SER A 4 -41.58 -5.72 10.80
C SER A 4 -40.49 -6.78 10.65
N SER A 5 -40.53 -7.74 11.56
CA SER A 5 -39.94 -9.07 11.45
C SER A 5 -40.19 -9.66 10.06
N LEU A 6 -39.19 -9.66 9.17
CA LEU A 6 -39.21 -10.44 7.92
C LEU A 6 -37.81 -10.57 7.27
N LEU A 7 -36.78 -10.75 8.08
CA LEU A 7 -35.56 -11.48 7.69
C LEU A 7 -35.25 -12.41 8.87
N GLY A 8 -35.95 -13.54 8.90
CA GLY A 8 -35.65 -14.60 9.84
C GLY A 8 -34.28 -15.19 9.47
N SER A 9 -33.36 -15.12 10.43
CA SER A 9 -32.12 -15.89 10.48
C SER A 9 -32.42 -17.37 10.23
N ALA A 10 -32.05 -17.86 9.05
CA ALA A 10 -32.17 -19.26 8.72
C ALA A 10 -30.90 -20.02 9.13
N ALA A 11 -30.88 -20.37 10.43
CA ALA A 11 -30.31 -21.58 11.02
C ALA A 11 -28.79 -21.82 10.90
N ALA A 12 -28.06 -21.38 11.95
CA ALA A 12 -27.03 -22.21 12.55
C ALA A 12 -27.67 -23.49 13.13
N GLY A 13 -27.33 -24.65 12.57
CA GLY A 13 -27.77 -25.95 13.08
C GLY A 13 -26.84 -26.46 14.18
N LEU A 14 -27.40 -26.76 15.36
CA LEU A 14 -26.74 -27.45 16.47
C LEU A 14 -26.05 -28.76 16.05
N PRO A 15 -24.85 -29.08 16.60
CA PRO A 15 -24.11 -30.28 16.24
C PRO A 15 -24.73 -31.51 16.89
N THR A 16 -25.12 -32.50 16.10
CA THR A 16 -25.40 -33.85 16.59
C THR A 16 -24.23 -34.76 16.28
N LEU A 17 -23.60 -35.30 17.33
CA LEU A 17 -22.63 -36.38 17.28
C LEU A 17 -23.20 -37.56 16.45
N PHE A 18 -22.54 -37.91 15.34
CA PHE A 18 -22.21 -39.29 15.00
C PHE A 18 -20.99 -39.31 14.08
N ALA A 19 -19.88 -39.81 14.61
CA ALA A 19 -18.65 -40.07 13.87
C ALA A 19 -18.82 -41.23 12.89
N LEU A 20 -18.54 -40.99 11.61
CA LEU A 20 -18.00 -41.98 10.69
C LEU A 20 -16.88 -41.29 9.90
N PHE A 21 -15.68 -41.88 10.00
CA PHE A 21 -14.41 -41.39 9.48
C PHE A 21 -14.48 -40.84 8.05
N SER A 22 -14.38 -39.52 7.91
CA SER A 22 -13.85 -38.85 6.72
C SER A 22 -12.43 -38.37 7.04
N PRO A 23 -11.49 -38.37 6.07
CA PRO A 23 -10.14 -37.90 6.31
C PRO A 23 -10.19 -36.43 6.70
N ILE A 24 -9.48 -36.09 7.78
CA ILE A 24 -9.33 -34.74 8.31
C ILE A 24 -8.66 -33.90 7.21
N ALA A 25 -9.43 -33.10 6.47
CA ALA A 25 -8.88 -32.00 5.72
C ALA A 25 -8.20 -31.07 6.74
N HIS A 26 -6.88 -30.99 6.70
CA HIS A 26 -6.10 -30.08 7.55
C HIS A 26 -6.29 -28.67 6.98
N ALA A 27 -7.44 -28.05 7.24
CA ALA A 27 -7.59 -26.62 7.07
C ALA A 27 -6.76 -25.91 8.15
N GLN A 28 -6.10 -24.82 7.77
CA GLN A 28 -5.39 -23.96 8.69
C GLN A 28 -6.38 -23.39 9.72
N SER A 29 -6.18 -23.66 11.01
CA SER A 29 -7.03 -23.12 12.07
C SER A 29 -6.54 -21.72 12.45
N PHE A 30 -7.43 -20.73 12.39
CA PHE A 30 -7.19 -19.40 12.93
C PHE A 30 -7.85 -19.29 14.30
N ASP A 31 -7.12 -18.73 15.26
CA ASP A 31 -7.63 -18.53 16.61
C ASP A 31 -8.49 -17.26 16.63
N ALA A 32 -9.76 -17.42 17.03
CA ALA A 32 -10.67 -16.31 17.21
C ALA A 32 -10.32 -15.52 18.49
N VAL A 33 -10.35 -14.20 18.39
CA VAL A 33 -10.16 -13.27 19.50
C VAL A 33 -11.51 -13.01 20.15
N SER A 34 -11.57 -13.18 21.47
CA SER A 34 -12.78 -12.83 22.23
C SER A 34 -12.86 -11.31 22.39
N ILE A 35 -13.87 -10.70 21.79
CA ILE A 35 -14.23 -9.30 22.02
C ILE A 35 -15.04 -9.23 23.33
N PRO A 36 -14.80 -8.25 24.22
CA PRO A 36 -15.63 -8.04 25.40
C PRO A 36 -17.11 -7.81 25.04
N ASP A 37 -17.99 -8.38 25.86
CA ASP A 37 -19.45 -8.29 25.71
C ASP A 37 -19.94 -6.91 26.18
N LEU A 38 -20.20 -6.00 25.23
CA LEU A 38 -20.55 -4.59 25.48
C LEU A 38 -22.07 -4.42 25.64
N ASP A 39 -22.54 -3.68 26.65
CA ASP A 39 -23.98 -3.38 26.83
C ASP A 39 -24.38 -2.08 26.11
N LEU A 40 -24.80 -2.16 24.85
CA LEU A 40 -25.21 -0.96 24.11
C LEU A 40 -26.68 -0.57 24.35
N SER A 41 -27.44 -1.35 25.11
CA SER A 41 -28.90 -1.24 25.22
C SER A 41 -29.36 0.10 25.79
N SER A 42 -28.60 0.65 26.74
CA SER A 42 -28.88 1.94 27.39
C SER A 42 -28.56 3.15 26.50
N LEU A 43 -27.60 3.00 25.58
CA LEU A 43 -27.10 4.07 24.71
C LEU A 43 -27.99 4.30 23.49
N GLY A 44 -28.86 3.35 23.16
CA GLY A 44 -29.65 3.38 21.93
C GLY A 44 -28.78 3.11 20.72
N ARG A 45 -28.89 3.92 19.65
CA ARG A 45 -27.98 3.81 18.51
C ARG A 45 -26.62 4.42 18.87
N VAL A 46 -25.53 3.77 18.45
CA VAL A 46 -24.15 4.20 18.68
C VAL A 46 -23.43 4.30 17.35
N THR A 47 -22.77 5.43 17.08
CA THR A 47 -21.95 5.63 15.87
C THR A 47 -20.55 6.10 16.25
N ILE A 48 -19.56 5.56 15.55
CA ILE A 48 -18.16 5.98 15.62
C ILE A 48 -17.80 6.66 14.30
N THR A 49 -17.10 7.80 14.40
CA THR A 49 -16.66 8.60 13.25
C THR A 49 -15.14 8.72 13.19
N GLY A 50 -14.62 8.98 11.99
CA GLY A 50 -13.20 9.24 11.80
C GLY A 50 -12.78 9.52 10.36
N ASP A 51 -11.49 9.39 10.14
CA ASP A 51 -10.82 9.46 8.84
C ASP A 51 -10.45 8.05 8.39
N PHE A 52 -11.43 7.33 7.84
CA PHE A 52 -11.29 5.99 7.31
C PHE A 52 -12.30 5.73 6.19
N GLU A 53 -11.94 4.85 5.27
CA GLU A 53 -12.83 4.25 4.29
C GLU A 53 -13.12 2.79 4.63
N GLY A 54 -12.12 1.97 4.97
CA GLY A 54 -12.31 0.57 5.34
C GLY A 54 -12.42 0.39 6.86
N VAL A 55 -13.29 -0.50 7.35
CA VAL A 55 -13.42 -0.78 8.78
C VAL A 55 -13.76 -2.25 9.09
N SER A 56 -13.15 -2.80 10.14
CA SER A 56 -13.43 -4.15 10.65
C SER A 56 -13.19 -4.29 12.15
N LEU A 57 -13.90 -5.23 12.77
CA LEU A 57 -13.61 -5.70 14.13
C LEU A 57 -12.35 -6.57 14.14
N TYR A 58 -11.62 -6.52 15.26
CA TYR A 58 -10.52 -7.43 15.56
C TYR A 58 -11.05 -8.74 16.17
N GLU A 59 -11.33 -9.71 15.30
CA GLU A 59 -11.99 -10.99 15.61
C GLU A 59 -11.04 -12.21 15.50
N TYR A 60 -9.88 -12.08 14.85
CA TYR A 60 -8.94 -13.20 14.63
C TYR A 60 -7.49 -12.78 14.82
N GLU A 61 -6.69 -13.67 15.43
CA GLU A 61 -5.24 -13.48 15.51
C GLU A 61 -4.64 -13.39 14.10
N GLY A 62 -3.74 -12.42 13.89
CA GLY A 62 -3.14 -12.14 12.59
C GLY A 62 -3.87 -11.12 11.72
N GLN A 63 -5.04 -10.60 12.13
CA GLN A 63 -5.57 -9.35 11.59
C GLN A 63 -4.66 -8.18 11.99
N SER A 64 -4.52 -7.21 11.08
CA SER A 64 -3.68 -6.04 11.31
C SER A 64 -4.10 -4.91 10.38
N GLU A 65 -3.98 -3.68 10.84
CA GLU A 65 -4.24 -2.47 10.06
C GLU A 65 -3.02 -2.16 9.17
N ILE A 66 -3.06 -2.60 7.91
CA ILE A 66 -1.85 -2.66 7.05
C ILE A 66 -1.73 -1.41 6.17
N THR A 67 -0.53 -0.83 6.16
CA THR A 67 -0.28 0.55 5.69
C THR A 67 0.46 0.67 4.36
N LYS A 68 0.53 -0.42 3.58
CA LYS A 68 1.55 -0.79 2.57
C LYS A 68 2.69 -1.62 3.15
N ARG A 69 2.76 -2.87 2.68
CA ARG A 69 3.84 -3.78 3.03
C ARG A 69 5.07 -3.50 2.17
N PRO A 70 6.27 -3.30 2.75
CA PRO A 70 7.50 -3.33 1.96
C PRO A 70 7.69 -4.75 1.42
N GLY A 71 7.82 -4.88 0.09
CA GLY A 71 7.95 -6.17 -0.58
C GLY A 71 6.61 -6.83 -0.90
N SER A 72 6.60 -8.16 -0.94
CA SER A 72 5.42 -8.99 -1.24
C SER A 72 5.23 -10.04 -0.15
N SER A 73 3.99 -10.42 0.13
CA SER A 73 3.62 -11.41 1.15
C SER A 73 2.82 -12.53 0.53
N ILE A 74 2.86 -13.72 1.14
CA ILE A 74 1.89 -14.80 0.89
C ILE A 74 0.72 -14.58 1.84
N LEU A 75 -0.48 -14.51 1.28
CA LEU A 75 -1.70 -14.10 1.95
C LEU A 75 -2.76 -15.20 1.87
N THR A 76 -3.64 -15.22 2.86
CA THR A 76 -4.80 -16.10 2.89
C THR A 76 -5.98 -15.36 3.54
N PRO A 77 -7.22 -15.59 3.10
CA PRO A 77 -8.39 -15.02 3.76
C PRO A 77 -8.64 -15.72 5.12
N LEU A 78 -8.92 -14.90 6.13
CA LEU A 78 -9.47 -15.33 7.40
C LEU A 78 -10.96 -15.72 7.25
N PRO A 79 -11.57 -16.36 8.26
CA PRO A 79 -12.98 -16.75 8.18
C PRO A 79 -13.96 -15.58 7.94
N ASN A 80 -13.60 -14.36 8.36
CA ASN A 80 -14.36 -13.13 8.08
C ASN A 80 -14.01 -12.46 6.72
N GLY A 81 -13.18 -13.11 5.89
CA GLY A 81 -12.80 -12.64 4.55
C GLY A 81 -11.59 -11.72 4.49
N ILE A 82 -11.11 -11.20 5.64
CA ILE A 82 -9.94 -10.31 5.72
C ILE A 82 -8.66 -11.09 5.40
N LEU A 83 -7.80 -10.52 4.57
CA LEU A 83 -6.52 -11.10 4.19
C LEU A 83 -5.49 -10.96 5.31
N THR A 84 -4.97 -12.08 5.79
CA THR A 84 -3.84 -12.12 6.72
C THR A 84 -2.53 -12.55 6.04
N ASN A 85 -1.40 -12.23 6.68
CA ASN A 85 -0.08 -12.67 6.23
C ASN A 85 0.24 -14.09 6.73
N LEU A 86 0.73 -14.94 5.84
CA LEU A 86 1.39 -16.18 6.25
C LEU A 86 2.91 -15.99 6.36
N THR A 87 3.51 -15.25 5.44
CA THR A 87 4.94 -14.94 5.41
C THR A 87 5.25 -13.81 4.42
N SER A 88 6.31 -13.04 4.68
CA SER A 88 6.77 -11.94 3.82
C SER A 88 8.08 -12.27 3.09
N ALA A 89 8.23 -11.75 1.88
CA ALA A 89 9.47 -11.68 1.13
C ALA A 89 10.08 -10.28 1.25
N ASP A 90 11.40 -10.18 1.19
CA ASP A 90 12.12 -8.90 1.20
C ASP A 90 12.06 -8.13 -0.14
N ALA A 91 11.49 -8.76 -1.18
CA ALA A 91 11.16 -8.14 -2.46
C ALA A 91 9.87 -8.74 -3.06
N GLN A 92 9.70 -8.69 -4.38
CA GLN A 92 8.48 -9.12 -5.06
C GLN A 92 8.45 -10.64 -5.31
N ILE A 93 7.35 -11.28 -4.92
CA ILE A 93 6.90 -12.57 -5.44
C ILE A 93 6.24 -12.30 -6.79
N ARG A 94 6.68 -12.98 -7.85
CA ARG A 94 6.20 -12.78 -9.23
C ARG A 94 5.31 -13.91 -9.73
N ASP A 95 5.51 -15.13 -9.25
CA ASP A 95 4.71 -16.28 -9.66
C ASP A 95 4.72 -17.37 -8.59
N MET A 96 3.66 -18.18 -8.56
CA MET A 96 3.50 -19.29 -7.63
C MET A 96 2.78 -20.47 -8.29
N CYS A 97 3.15 -21.69 -7.92
CA CYS A 97 2.40 -22.88 -8.33
C CYS A 97 2.38 -23.95 -7.23
N ALA A 98 1.26 -24.68 -7.12
CA ALA A 98 1.16 -25.82 -6.22
C ALA A 98 1.87 -27.04 -6.84
N PHE A 99 2.93 -27.54 -6.19
CA PHE A 99 3.70 -28.66 -6.69
C PHE A 99 3.28 -29.97 -6.02
N THR A 100 2.60 -30.82 -6.80
CA THR A 100 2.30 -32.21 -6.44
C THR A 100 3.21 -33.13 -7.25
N GLN A 101 3.91 -34.02 -6.55
CA GLN A 101 4.79 -35.00 -7.17
C GLN A 101 4.01 -36.07 -7.92
N LYS A 102 4.71 -36.82 -8.77
CA LYS A 102 4.11 -37.86 -9.62
C LYS A 102 3.43 -38.99 -8.84
N ASP A 103 3.85 -39.25 -7.61
CA ASP A 103 3.25 -40.22 -6.69
C ASP A 103 2.00 -39.69 -5.96
N GLY A 104 1.63 -38.42 -6.19
CA GLY A 104 0.52 -37.74 -5.52
C GLY A 104 0.91 -36.98 -4.26
N THR A 105 2.18 -37.01 -3.85
CA THR A 105 2.66 -36.30 -2.66
C THR A 105 2.73 -34.80 -2.90
N PHE A 106 2.01 -34.00 -2.10
CA PHE A 106 2.11 -32.55 -2.15
C PHE A 106 3.45 -32.09 -1.54
N ALA A 107 4.31 -31.48 -2.35
CA ALA A 107 5.61 -31.00 -1.91
C ALA A 107 5.51 -29.61 -1.26
N GLY A 108 4.61 -28.76 -1.76
CA GLY A 108 4.40 -27.38 -1.30
C GLY A 108 4.05 -26.43 -2.43
N ILE A 109 3.93 -25.15 -2.11
CA ILE A 109 3.81 -24.06 -3.08
C ILE A 109 5.21 -23.63 -3.49
N PHE A 110 5.53 -23.77 -4.77
CA PHE A 110 6.76 -23.23 -5.32
C PHE A 110 6.57 -21.73 -5.56
N VAL A 111 7.45 -20.92 -4.99
CA VAL A 111 7.37 -19.45 -5.01
C VAL A 111 8.56 -18.90 -5.78
N GLY A 112 8.31 -18.12 -6.83
CA GLY A 112 9.33 -17.46 -7.65
C GLY A 112 9.26 -15.93 -7.55
N GLY A 113 10.40 -15.25 -7.58
CA GLY A 113 10.43 -13.79 -7.54
C GLY A 113 11.83 -13.19 -7.66
N ASN A 114 11.97 -11.94 -7.22
CA ASN A 114 13.25 -11.21 -7.15
C ASN A 114 13.74 -10.99 -5.71
N PHE A 115 13.19 -11.72 -4.74
CA PHE A 115 13.56 -11.66 -3.33
C PHE A 115 14.88 -12.39 -3.05
N SER A 116 15.61 -11.95 -2.03
CA SER A 116 16.74 -12.68 -1.45
C SER A 116 16.30 -13.60 -0.32
N SER A 117 15.23 -13.26 0.39
CA SER A 117 14.71 -14.07 1.49
C SER A 117 13.18 -14.14 1.50
N LEU A 118 12.66 -15.27 1.98
CA LEU A 118 11.24 -15.50 2.24
C LEU A 118 11.09 -15.95 3.69
N GLY A 119 10.25 -15.27 4.47
CA GLY A 119 10.04 -15.53 5.90
C GLY A 119 11.32 -15.56 6.72
N GLY A 120 12.29 -14.69 6.38
CA GLY A 120 13.61 -14.63 7.00
C GLY A 120 14.58 -15.75 6.59
N VAL A 121 14.17 -16.69 5.73
CA VAL A 121 15.04 -17.74 5.19
C VAL A 121 15.70 -17.25 3.91
N ASP A 122 17.04 -17.22 3.89
CA ASP A 122 17.85 -16.87 2.72
C ASP A 122 17.64 -17.90 1.60
N SER A 123 16.99 -17.47 0.51
CA SER A 123 16.61 -18.30 -0.62
C SER A 123 16.41 -17.46 -1.88
N PRO A 124 17.50 -17.01 -2.53
CA PRO A 124 17.41 -16.05 -3.62
C PRO A 124 16.59 -16.54 -4.81
N GLY A 125 15.56 -15.78 -5.17
CA GLY A 125 14.75 -15.92 -6.37
C GLY A 125 13.71 -17.04 -6.35
N ALA A 126 13.88 -18.08 -5.54
CA ALA A 126 12.91 -19.18 -5.44
C ALA A 126 12.92 -19.84 -4.06
N ALA A 127 11.75 -20.29 -3.59
CA ALA A 127 11.60 -21.04 -2.34
C ALA A 127 10.39 -22.00 -2.42
N LEU A 128 10.34 -22.99 -1.53
CA LEU A 128 9.17 -23.86 -1.37
C LEU A 128 8.47 -23.55 -0.04
N PHE A 129 7.20 -23.17 -0.10
CA PHE A 129 6.36 -22.84 1.06
C PHE A 129 5.37 -23.98 1.35
N ASN A 130 5.32 -24.44 2.60
CA ASN A 130 4.33 -25.42 3.05
C ASN A 130 3.17 -24.70 3.77
N PRO A 131 1.97 -24.64 3.16
CA PRO A 131 0.86 -23.88 3.74
C PRO A 131 0.30 -24.46 5.04
N ASN A 132 0.48 -25.76 5.28
CA ASN A 132 -0.07 -26.42 6.49
C ASN A 132 0.79 -26.17 7.74
N SER A 133 2.08 -25.85 7.57
CA SER A 133 3.04 -25.68 8.67
C SER A 133 3.72 -24.31 8.67
N SER A 134 3.38 -23.46 7.70
CA SER A 134 4.06 -22.21 7.37
C SER A 134 5.59 -22.35 7.20
N LYS A 135 6.08 -23.58 6.96
CA LYS A 135 7.51 -23.86 6.85
C LYS A 135 8.02 -23.48 5.47
N ILE A 136 9.17 -22.80 5.45
CA ILE A 136 9.87 -22.41 4.23
C ILE A 136 11.08 -23.32 4.04
N THR A 137 11.24 -23.85 2.82
CA THR A 137 12.41 -24.63 2.41
C THR A 137 13.20 -23.84 1.39
N ALA A 138 14.44 -23.51 1.72
CA ALA A 138 15.34 -22.76 0.87
C ALA A 138 15.75 -23.56 -0.38
N LEU A 139 15.80 -22.90 -1.54
CA LEU A 139 16.22 -23.45 -2.83
C LEU A 139 17.45 -22.70 -3.38
N PRO A 140 18.60 -22.71 -2.69
CA PRO A 140 19.76 -21.93 -3.09
C PRO A 140 20.36 -22.42 -4.42
N GLY A 141 20.96 -21.50 -5.19
CA GLY A 141 21.72 -21.82 -6.40
C GLY A 141 21.46 -20.88 -7.57
N LEU A 142 20.31 -20.20 -7.59
CA LEU A 142 20.01 -19.17 -8.57
C LEU A 142 20.68 -17.85 -8.23
N LYS A 143 21.11 -17.11 -9.26
CA LYS A 143 21.56 -15.72 -9.16
C LYS A 143 20.79 -14.87 -10.17
N GLY A 144 19.85 -14.07 -9.69
CA GLY A 144 18.95 -13.25 -10.51
C GLY A 144 17.51 -13.36 -10.02
N SER A 145 16.55 -13.06 -10.90
CA SER A 145 15.12 -13.08 -10.60
C SER A 145 14.37 -14.13 -11.39
N VAL A 146 13.48 -14.86 -10.73
CA VAL A 146 12.50 -15.74 -11.35
C VAL A 146 11.26 -14.90 -11.70
N SER A 147 10.80 -14.99 -12.95
CA SER A 147 9.59 -14.29 -13.41
C SER A 147 8.39 -15.23 -13.49
N THR A 148 8.59 -16.50 -13.82
CA THR A 148 7.49 -17.46 -14.04
C THR A 148 7.88 -18.88 -13.64
N VAL A 149 6.90 -19.66 -13.19
CA VAL A 149 7.05 -21.06 -12.77
C VAL A 149 5.92 -21.92 -13.31
N LEU A 150 6.23 -23.15 -13.72
CA LEU A 150 5.25 -24.15 -14.11
C LEU A 150 5.51 -25.45 -13.34
N CYS A 151 4.59 -25.80 -12.44
CA CYS A 151 4.60 -27.06 -11.71
C CYS A 151 3.98 -28.17 -12.57
N ASP A 152 4.76 -29.17 -12.97
CA ASP A 152 4.30 -30.27 -13.80
C ASP A 152 4.43 -31.63 -13.08
N GLN A 153 3.28 -32.22 -12.75
CA GLN A 153 3.20 -33.52 -12.08
C GLN A 153 3.67 -34.67 -12.99
N ASP A 154 3.44 -34.59 -14.31
CA ASP A 154 3.72 -35.70 -15.23
C ASP A 154 5.22 -35.97 -15.37
N THR A 155 6.01 -34.90 -15.45
CA THR A 155 7.48 -34.95 -15.49
C THR A 155 8.13 -34.92 -14.11
N ASN A 156 7.34 -34.79 -13.03
CA ASN A 156 7.81 -34.65 -11.65
C ASN A 156 8.77 -33.47 -11.45
N ARG A 157 8.50 -32.34 -12.12
CA ARG A 157 9.41 -31.19 -12.18
C ARG A 157 8.66 -29.86 -12.12
N VAL A 158 9.37 -28.85 -11.64
CA VAL A 158 8.99 -27.44 -11.77
C VAL A 158 9.90 -26.80 -12.82
N TYR A 159 9.33 -26.28 -13.90
CA TYR A 159 10.05 -25.49 -14.89
C TYR A 159 10.09 -24.03 -14.43
N VAL A 160 11.27 -23.42 -14.46
CA VAL A 160 11.50 -22.09 -13.89
C VAL A 160 12.12 -21.19 -14.95
N GLY A 161 11.49 -20.04 -15.18
CA GLY A 161 11.88 -19.04 -16.17
C GLY A 161 12.10 -17.66 -15.53
N GLY A 162 13.07 -16.90 -16.03
CA GLY A 162 13.34 -15.55 -15.53
C GLY A 162 14.61 -14.95 -16.10
N SER A 163 15.19 -14.01 -15.35
CA SER A 163 16.46 -13.36 -15.63
C SER A 163 17.49 -13.77 -14.58
N PHE A 164 18.11 -14.94 -14.77
CA PHE A 164 19.01 -15.53 -13.77
C PHE A 164 20.08 -16.44 -14.38
N THR A 165 21.04 -16.81 -13.55
CA THR A 165 22.05 -17.83 -13.87
C THR A 165 22.02 -18.98 -12.85
N TYR A 166 22.25 -20.20 -13.34
CA TYR A 166 22.49 -21.41 -12.54
C TYR A 166 23.74 -22.11 -13.07
N GLY A 167 24.87 -21.92 -12.37
CA GLY A 167 26.17 -22.35 -12.88
C GLY A 167 26.54 -21.64 -14.20
N LYS A 168 26.43 -22.35 -15.33
CA LYS A 168 26.64 -21.80 -16.69
C LYS A 168 25.34 -21.63 -17.49
N THR A 169 24.25 -22.18 -16.98
CA THR A 169 22.92 -22.16 -17.60
C THR A 169 22.25 -20.82 -17.30
N LYS A 170 21.51 -20.28 -18.26
CA LYS A 170 20.86 -18.96 -18.16
C LYS A 170 19.35 -19.09 -18.33
N ASN A 171 18.60 -18.30 -17.55
CA ASN A 171 17.20 -17.91 -17.74
C ASN A 171 16.12 -19.02 -17.76
N ALA A 172 16.46 -20.28 -17.96
CA ALA A 172 15.55 -21.43 -17.91
C ALA A 172 16.22 -22.66 -17.29
N VAL A 173 15.60 -23.23 -16.25
CA VAL A 173 16.03 -24.45 -15.56
C VAL A 173 14.83 -25.28 -15.11
N ALA A 174 15.07 -26.50 -14.63
CA ALA A 174 14.07 -27.31 -13.94
C ALA A 174 14.49 -27.59 -12.50
N TRP A 175 13.53 -27.84 -11.63
CA TRP A 175 13.73 -28.27 -10.25
C TRP A 175 12.87 -29.49 -9.92
N SER A 176 13.34 -30.39 -9.07
CA SER A 176 12.54 -31.46 -8.48
C SER A 176 12.91 -31.67 -7.01
N ALA A 177 12.01 -32.29 -6.23
CA ALA A 177 12.27 -32.60 -4.83
C ALA A 177 13.43 -33.60 -4.65
N ASP A 178 13.61 -34.51 -5.60
CA ASP A 178 14.63 -35.57 -5.55
C ASP A 178 16.01 -35.08 -6.02
N ASP A 179 16.07 -34.30 -7.10
CA ASP A 179 17.33 -33.93 -7.78
C ASP A 179 17.76 -32.48 -7.51
N GLY A 180 16.87 -31.65 -6.95
CA GLY A 180 17.10 -30.21 -6.84
C GLY A 180 17.16 -29.52 -8.21
N TRP A 181 17.99 -28.48 -8.33
CA TRP A 181 18.17 -27.72 -9.57
C TRP A 181 18.88 -28.53 -10.66
N THR A 182 18.19 -28.74 -11.79
CA THR A 182 18.69 -29.48 -12.95
C THR A 182 18.69 -28.62 -14.22
N LYS A 183 19.67 -28.89 -15.08
CA LYS A 183 19.77 -28.24 -16.38
C LYS A 183 18.80 -28.89 -17.37
N LEU A 184 18.19 -28.07 -18.22
CA LEU A 184 17.42 -28.55 -19.35
C LEU A 184 18.34 -29.01 -20.49
N ALA A 185 17.83 -29.86 -21.39
CA ALA A 185 18.62 -30.48 -22.47
C ALA A 185 19.23 -29.48 -23.48
N PHE A 186 18.78 -28.23 -23.44
CA PHE A 186 19.21 -27.11 -24.28
C PHE A 186 20.08 -26.07 -23.54
N ASP A 187 20.45 -26.32 -22.27
CA ASP A 187 21.35 -25.49 -21.44
C ASP A 187 20.90 -24.02 -21.24
N GLY A 188 19.58 -23.76 -21.30
CA GLY A 188 18.97 -22.47 -20.98
C GLY A 188 18.65 -21.57 -22.18
N LEU A 189 18.29 -20.32 -21.96
CA LEU A 189 17.97 -19.34 -23.01
C LEU A 189 18.87 -18.10 -22.86
N ASN A 190 19.22 -17.47 -23.97
CA ASN A 190 20.16 -16.36 -23.99
C ASN A 190 19.55 -15.00 -23.56
N GLY A 191 18.24 -14.95 -23.33
CA GLY A 191 17.49 -13.81 -22.80
C GLY A 191 16.43 -14.22 -21.77
N PRO A 192 15.80 -13.26 -21.07
CA PRO A 192 14.86 -13.52 -20.00
C PRO A 192 13.60 -14.25 -20.49
N VAL A 193 13.03 -15.08 -19.62
CA VAL A 193 11.76 -15.79 -19.82
C VAL A 193 10.70 -15.18 -18.91
N GLU A 194 9.56 -14.80 -19.47
CA GLU A 194 8.46 -14.16 -18.74
C GLU A 194 7.22 -15.05 -18.62
N SER A 195 7.07 -16.08 -19.47
CA SER A 195 5.94 -17.01 -19.39
C SER A 195 6.33 -18.44 -19.76
N ILE A 196 5.72 -19.43 -19.09
CA ILE A 196 5.85 -20.84 -19.40
C ILE A 196 4.45 -21.47 -19.46
N LEU A 197 4.19 -22.25 -20.50
CA LEU A 197 2.92 -22.94 -20.72
C LEU A 197 3.17 -24.41 -21.07
N LYS A 198 2.33 -25.32 -20.56
CA LYS A 198 2.28 -26.72 -21.00
C LYS A 198 1.17 -26.90 -22.04
N THR A 199 1.48 -27.55 -23.15
CA THR A 199 0.53 -27.88 -24.22
C THR A 199 -0.14 -29.24 -23.99
N SER A 200 -1.22 -29.51 -24.74
CA SER A 200 -2.02 -30.75 -24.62
C SER A 200 -1.24 -32.02 -24.99
N ASP A 201 -0.20 -31.90 -25.82
CA ASP A 201 0.74 -32.97 -26.19
C ASP A 201 1.91 -33.14 -25.20
N GLY A 202 1.95 -32.34 -24.12
CA GLY A 202 2.94 -32.44 -23.05
C GLY A 202 4.24 -31.69 -23.28
N HIS A 203 4.34 -30.92 -24.37
CA HIS A 203 5.45 -30.00 -24.59
C HIS A 203 5.38 -28.79 -23.65
N ILE A 204 6.52 -28.13 -23.46
CA ILE A 204 6.68 -26.94 -22.62
C ILE A 204 7.10 -25.78 -23.52
N VAL A 205 6.27 -24.74 -23.56
CA VAL A 205 6.49 -23.55 -24.36
C VAL A 205 7.03 -22.45 -23.45
N PHE A 206 8.19 -21.91 -23.80
CA PHE A 206 8.80 -20.76 -23.15
C PHE A 206 8.52 -19.50 -23.98
N GLY A 207 8.05 -18.45 -23.32
CA GLY A 207 7.87 -17.11 -23.88
C GLY A 207 8.77 -16.10 -23.16
N GLY A 208 9.43 -15.22 -23.90
CA GLY A 208 10.29 -14.19 -23.32
C GLY A 208 10.94 -13.27 -24.34
N SER A 209 12.07 -12.69 -23.97
CA SER A 209 12.88 -11.81 -24.83
C SER A 209 14.22 -12.49 -25.16
N PHE A 210 14.17 -13.57 -25.93
CA PHE A 210 15.35 -14.35 -26.33
C PHE A 210 15.28 -14.71 -27.81
N ASP A 211 16.43 -14.95 -28.41
CA ASP A 211 16.55 -15.39 -29.80
C ASP A 211 17.40 -16.65 -29.96
N GLY A 212 17.91 -17.23 -28.87
CA GLY A 212 18.77 -18.41 -28.92
C GLY A 212 18.73 -19.28 -27.67
N VAL A 213 19.12 -20.54 -27.87
CA VAL A 213 19.26 -21.57 -26.84
C VAL A 213 20.70 -21.70 -26.36
N GLY A 214 20.85 -22.03 -25.08
CA GLY A 214 22.12 -22.18 -24.40
C GLY A 214 22.90 -20.86 -24.32
N ASN A 215 24.20 -20.95 -24.53
CA ASN A 215 25.10 -19.80 -24.52
C ASN A 215 25.51 -19.43 -25.96
N SER A 216 24.63 -19.60 -26.95
CA SER A 216 24.88 -19.18 -28.33
C SER A 216 25.15 -17.68 -28.34
N THR A 217 26.42 -17.31 -28.46
CA THR A 217 26.82 -15.94 -28.71
C THR A 217 26.69 -15.69 -30.20
N HIS A 218 25.75 -14.82 -30.59
CA HIS A 218 25.88 -14.09 -31.85
C HIS A 218 27.32 -13.56 -31.92
N SER A 219 28.11 -14.06 -32.88
CA SER A 219 29.42 -13.49 -33.13
C SER A 219 29.21 -12.18 -33.87
N SER A 220 28.91 -11.10 -33.15
CA SER A 220 29.05 -9.75 -33.70
C SER A 220 30.51 -9.62 -34.15
N LYS A 221 30.74 -9.49 -35.46
CA LYS A 221 32.11 -9.55 -35.97
C LYS A 221 32.93 -8.32 -35.57
N ASN A 222 32.36 -7.25 -34.99
CA ASN A 222 33.09 -6.00 -34.74
C ASN A 222 32.57 -5.09 -33.58
N THR A 223 32.11 -5.59 -32.42
CA THR A 223 31.69 -4.67 -31.31
C THR A 223 32.77 -4.34 -30.26
N LYS A 224 34.04 -4.70 -30.49
CA LYS A 224 35.11 -4.47 -29.49
C LYS A 224 35.55 -3.02 -29.43
N GLN A 225 35.47 -2.39 -28.27
CA GLN A 225 35.94 -1.02 -27.99
C GLN A 225 37.27 -1.06 -27.23
N VAL A 226 38.22 -0.17 -27.59
CA VAL A 226 39.52 -0.08 -26.92
C VAL A 226 39.42 0.81 -25.68
N LEU A 227 39.88 0.32 -24.54
CA LEU A 227 39.92 1.08 -23.30
C LEU A 227 41.01 2.14 -23.35
N ASN A 228 40.71 3.37 -22.92
CA ASN A 228 41.67 4.46 -22.94
C ASN A 228 42.63 4.42 -21.74
N LEU A 229 43.83 3.90 -21.98
CA LEU A 229 44.94 3.93 -21.04
C LEU A 229 45.75 5.24 -21.12
N GLN A 230 45.61 6.04 -22.18
CA GLN A 230 46.33 7.31 -22.38
C GLN A 230 46.05 8.32 -21.27
N ASN A 231 44.87 8.25 -20.65
CA ASN A 231 44.46 9.12 -19.55
C ASN A 231 44.46 8.43 -18.18
N ALA A 232 44.88 7.16 -18.12
CA ALA A 232 44.99 6.41 -16.87
C ALA A 232 46.23 6.86 -16.05
N THR A 233 46.11 6.71 -14.73
CA THR A 233 47.26 6.83 -13.82
C THR A 233 48.05 5.54 -13.90
N ILE A 234 49.31 5.64 -14.35
CA ILE A 234 50.17 4.48 -14.55
C ILE A 234 51.26 4.49 -13.49
N THR A 235 51.42 3.36 -12.82
CA THR A 235 52.48 3.14 -11.83
C THR A 235 53.23 1.86 -12.14
N SER A 236 54.48 1.81 -11.71
CA SER A 236 55.36 0.65 -11.80
C SER A 236 56.32 0.65 -10.61
N ASP A 237 56.87 -0.52 -10.29
CA ASP A 237 57.76 -0.72 -9.14
C ASP A 237 59.23 -0.33 -9.45
N THR A 238 59.85 -0.97 -10.46
CA THR A 238 61.29 -0.83 -10.73
C THR A 238 61.58 -0.50 -12.20
N ASP A 239 61.71 0.79 -12.53
CA ASP A 239 62.03 1.23 -13.88
C ASP A 239 63.49 0.94 -14.28
N SER A 240 63.73 0.65 -15.56
CA SER A 240 65.08 0.47 -16.10
C SER A 240 65.94 1.73 -16.00
N SER A 241 67.24 1.60 -15.76
CA SER A 241 68.20 2.71 -15.82
C SER A 241 68.63 3.06 -17.25
N LEU A 242 68.14 2.32 -18.27
CA LEU A 242 68.50 2.54 -19.67
C LEU A 242 67.76 3.76 -20.24
N SER A 243 68.51 4.68 -20.83
CA SER A 243 67.96 5.91 -21.42
C SER A 243 66.93 5.59 -22.51
N GLY A 244 65.71 6.09 -22.35
CA GLY A 244 64.60 5.90 -23.31
C GLY A 244 63.76 4.64 -23.08
N TYR A 245 64.01 3.86 -22.02
CA TYR A 245 63.27 2.63 -21.70
C TYR A 245 62.60 2.64 -20.32
N SER A 246 62.78 3.70 -19.54
CA SER A 246 62.25 3.84 -18.18
C SER A 246 60.82 4.37 -18.10
N ASP A 247 60.29 4.96 -19.18
CA ASP A 247 58.94 5.54 -19.18
C ASP A 247 57.88 4.44 -19.37
N ASN A 248 57.14 4.14 -18.29
CA ASN A 248 56.09 3.14 -18.25
C ASN A 248 54.89 3.43 -19.16
N ARG A 249 54.80 4.65 -19.72
CA ARG A 249 53.76 5.01 -20.70
C ARG A 249 54.14 4.69 -22.15
N ASN A 250 55.40 4.34 -22.44
CA ASN A 250 55.87 4.05 -23.80
C ASN A 250 55.09 2.92 -24.51
N ILE A 251 54.44 2.04 -23.75
CA ILE A 251 53.70 0.87 -24.28
C ILE A 251 52.22 1.18 -24.59
N ILE A 252 51.71 2.35 -24.20
CA ILE A 252 50.32 2.73 -24.45
C ILE A 252 50.18 3.15 -25.92
N CYS A 253 49.17 2.63 -26.61
CA CYS A 253 48.95 2.83 -28.06
C CYS A 253 50.11 2.37 -28.96
N SER A 254 51.11 1.68 -28.43
CA SER A 254 52.21 1.12 -29.22
C SER A 254 51.80 -0.23 -29.83
N THR A 255 51.21 -0.20 -31.02
CA THR A 255 50.70 -1.39 -31.72
C THR A 255 51.67 -1.93 -32.79
N SER A 256 52.83 -1.27 -32.94
CA SER A 256 53.84 -1.64 -33.94
C SER A 256 54.58 -2.93 -33.58
N GLY A 257 54.67 -3.26 -32.28
CA GLY A 257 55.46 -4.37 -31.75
C GLY A 257 56.98 -4.21 -31.89
N LYS A 258 57.46 -3.04 -32.33
CA LYS A 258 58.89 -2.77 -32.53
C LYS A 258 59.56 -2.39 -31.23
N ALA A 259 60.72 -3.00 -30.96
CA ALA A 259 61.57 -2.63 -29.84
C ALA A 259 62.43 -1.40 -30.18
N ALA A 260 62.25 -0.29 -29.49
CA ALA A 260 63.03 0.94 -29.66
C ALA A 260 62.91 1.87 -28.43
N ALA A 261 63.92 2.74 -28.24
CA ALA A 261 63.86 3.80 -27.24
C ALA A 261 62.63 4.71 -27.50
N GLY A 262 61.81 4.94 -26.46
CA GLY A 262 60.54 5.67 -26.54
C GLY A 262 59.35 4.86 -27.05
N GLN A 263 59.52 3.56 -27.36
CA GLN A 263 58.45 2.64 -27.80
C GLN A 263 58.40 1.34 -26.99
N THR A 264 59.35 1.15 -26.07
CA THR A 264 59.49 -0.02 -25.21
C THR A 264 59.58 0.43 -23.77
N TYR A 265 58.96 -0.34 -22.88
CA TYR A 265 59.12 -0.21 -21.45
C TYR A 265 59.87 -1.42 -20.89
N LEU A 266 60.92 -1.17 -20.11
CA LEU A 266 61.73 -2.20 -19.46
C LEU A 266 61.72 -2.00 -17.94
N LEU A 267 61.66 -3.11 -17.21
CA LEU A 267 61.96 -3.14 -15.78
C LEU A 267 63.48 -3.11 -15.55
N HIS A 268 63.89 -2.79 -14.32
CA HIS A 268 65.28 -2.86 -13.90
C HIS A 268 65.86 -4.27 -14.08
N ASP A 269 67.15 -4.34 -14.40
CA ASP A 269 67.87 -5.58 -14.59
C ASP A 269 67.80 -6.46 -13.33
N ASN A 270 67.45 -7.73 -13.52
CA ASN A 270 67.37 -8.75 -12.49
C ASN A 270 66.43 -8.42 -11.32
N ALA A 271 65.43 -7.55 -11.53
CA ALA A 271 64.42 -7.19 -10.53
C ALA A 271 63.00 -7.60 -11.00
N PRO A 272 62.16 -8.12 -10.08
CA PRO A 272 60.73 -8.25 -10.33
C PRO A 272 60.06 -6.87 -10.32
N GLY A 273 58.84 -6.79 -10.85
CA GLY A 273 58.04 -5.57 -10.80
C GLY A 273 56.66 -5.76 -11.40
N PHE A 274 55.86 -4.71 -11.39
CA PHE A 274 54.51 -4.70 -11.95
C PHE A 274 54.29 -3.50 -12.87
N TRP A 275 53.28 -3.57 -13.72
CA TRP A 275 52.75 -2.43 -14.45
C TRP A 275 51.26 -2.30 -14.11
N ARG A 276 50.86 -1.14 -13.56
CA ARG A 276 49.50 -0.93 -13.03
C ARG A 276 48.86 0.27 -13.70
N ALA A 277 47.58 0.13 -14.03
CA ALA A 277 46.73 1.19 -14.55
C ALA A 277 45.49 1.38 -13.67
N ASP A 278 45.33 2.58 -13.11
CA ASP A 278 44.11 3.02 -12.43
C ASP A 278 43.31 3.95 -13.34
N LEU A 279 42.07 3.54 -13.64
CA LEU A 279 41.12 4.26 -14.47
C LEU A 279 40.07 4.95 -13.57
N GLY A 280 39.79 6.22 -13.84
CA GLY A 280 38.85 7.03 -13.04
C GLY A 280 37.38 6.63 -13.18
N PHE A 281 37.07 5.46 -13.75
CA PHE A 281 35.72 4.98 -14.08
C PHE A 281 35.66 3.44 -14.06
N ASP A 282 34.46 2.90 -13.91
CA ASP A 282 34.22 1.44 -13.95
C ASP A 282 34.15 0.91 -15.39
N PHE A 283 34.92 -0.14 -15.69
CA PHE A 283 34.93 -0.82 -16.98
C PHE A 283 34.91 -2.34 -16.83
N TYR A 284 34.55 -3.03 -17.91
CA TYR A 284 34.40 -4.49 -17.96
C TYR A 284 35.30 -5.05 -19.07
N PRO A 285 36.58 -5.37 -18.80
CA PRO A 285 37.49 -5.83 -19.82
C PRO A 285 37.18 -7.28 -20.23
N THR A 286 37.13 -7.53 -21.53
CA THR A 286 36.91 -8.87 -22.10
C THR A 286 38.19 -9.46 -22.66
N LYS A 287 39.16 -8.64 -23.05
CA LYS A 287 40.42 -9.07 -23.64
C LYS A 287 41.57 -8.11 -23.31
N VAL A 288 42.74 -8.67 -23.06
CA VAL A 288 44.02 -7.95 -22.95
C VAL A 288 44.95 -8.46 -24.04
N ARG A 289 45.59 -7.55 -24.76
CA ARG A 289 46.61 -7.85 -25.76
C ARG A 289 47.94 -7.29 -25.28
N LEU A 290 48.96 -8.13 -25.29
CA LEU A 290 50.31 -7.76 -24.89
C LEU A 290 51.29 -8.00 -26.04
N TYR A 291 52.16 -7.01 -26.26
CA TYR A 291 53.25 -7.08 -27.22
C TYR A 291 54.52 -7.30 -26.42
N ASN A 292 55.10 -8.50 -26.48
CA ASN A 292 56.32 -8.78 -25.75
C ASN A 292 57.49 -7.97 -26.33
N THR A 293 58.49 -7.66 -25.51
CA THR A 293 59.74 -7.10 -26.01
C THR A 293 60.76 -8.21 -26.28
N HIS A 294 61.68 -7.94 -27.20
CA HIS A 294 62.85 -8.78 -27.49
C HIS A 294 64.12 -7.92 -27.55
N MET A 295 64.09 -6.74 -26.92
CA MET A 295 65.21 -5.79 -26.93
C MET A 295 66.40 -6.39 -26.18
N ASP A 296 67.54 -6.55 -26.85
CA ASP A 296 68.76 -7.15 -26.28
C ASP A 296 68.52 -8.50 -25.58
N GLY A 297 67.55 -9.29 -26.07
CA GLY A 297 67.17 -10.59 -25.50
C GLY A 297 66.32 -10.52 -24.21
N ARG A 298 65.82 -9.35 -23.84
CA ARG A 298 64.88 -9.12 -22.73
C ARG A 298 63.45 -9.38 -23.17
N GLY A 299 62.60 -9.84 -22.26
CA GLY A 299 61.18 -10.07 -22.53
C GLY A 299 60.44 -10.55 -21.30
N THR A 300 59.13 -10.35 -21.24
CA THR A 300 58.29 -10.96 -20.19
C THR A 300 58.03 -12.41 -20.53
N LYS A 301 58.21 -13.33 -19.57
CA LYS A 301 57.97 -14.76 -19.77
C LYS A 301 56.65 -15.20 -19.16
N ASP A 302 56.42 -14.87 -17.90
CA ASP A 302 55.17 -15.17 -17.19
C ASP A 302 54.67 -13.93 -16.44
N PHE A 303 53.36 -13.66 -16.49
CA PHE A 303 52.73 -12.57 -15.75
C PHE A 303 51.45 -13.02 -15.05
N LEU A 304 51.00 -12.22 -14.09
CA LEU A 304 49.74 -12.37 -13.37
C LEU A 304 48.88 -11.12 -13.58
N PHE A 305 47.59 -11.30 -13.91
CA PHE A 305 46.65 -10.20 -14.11
C PHE A 305 45.71 -10.06 -12.90
N ARG A 306 45.72 -8.89 -12.26
CA ARG A 306 44.89 -8.58 -11.08
C ARG A 306 43.87 -7.48 -11.39
N ALA A 307 42.64 -7.67 -10.93
CA ALA A 307 41.62 -6.62 -10.94
C ALA A 307 41.75 -5.72 -9.70
N LEU A 308 41.51 -4.41 -9.85
CA LEU A 308 41.54 -3.43 -8.75
C LEU A 308 40.16 -2.78 -8.54
N PRO A 309 39.76 -2.48 -7.29
CA PRO A 309 40.56 -2.52 -6.06
C PRO A 309 40.66 -3.89 -5.37
N ASP A 310 39.87 -4.88 -5.80
CA ASP A 310 39.69 -6.15 -5.08
C ASP A 310 40.94 -7.05 -5.06
N THR A 311 41.97 -6.75 -5.86
CA THR A 311 43.23 -7.50 -6.04
C THR A 311 43.08 -8.96 -6.49
N GLY A 312 41.87 -9.34 -6.92
CA GLY A 312 41.54 -10.69 -7.38
C GLY A 312 42.27 -11.09 -8.65
N ILE A 313 42.67 -12.36 -8.73
CA ILE A 313 43.35 -12.96 -9.89
C ILE A 313 42.31 -13.28 -10.98
N MET A 314 42.58 -12.88 -12.22
CA MET A 314 41.67 -13.12 -13.34
C MET A 314 42.02 -14.39 -14.12
N ASN A 315 41.01 -15.24 -14.34
CA ASN A 315 41.15 -16.41 -15.21
C ASN A 315 41.08 -15.98 -16.68
N MET A 316 42.07 -16.36 -17.47
CA MET A 316 42.22 -15.98 -18.87
C MET A 316 42.40 -17.20 -19.78
N THR A 317 42.15 -17.01 -21.07
CA THR A 317 42.47 -17.96 -22.13
C THR A 317 43.30 -17.32 -23.22
N TYR A 318 44.26 -18.04 -23.78
CA TYR A 318 45.14 -17.57 -24.86
C TYR A 318 45.37 -18.67 -25.89
N THR A 319 45.97 -18.34 -27.02
CA THR A 319 46.39 -19.31 -28.03
C THR A 319 47.89 -19.54 -27.92
N ASP A 320 48.32 -20.79 -27.73
CA ASP A 320 49.73 -21.16 -27.63
C ASP A 320 50.45 -21.16 -29.00
N ASP A 321 51.77 -21.36 -28.98
CA ASP A 321 52.60 -21.37 -30.21
C ASP A 321 52.23 -22.48 -31.20
N SER A 322 51.47 -23.51 -30.76
CA SER A 322 50.96 -24.58 -31.62
C SER A 322 49.60 -24.26 -32.25
N GLY A 323 49.03 -23.09 -31.94
CA GLY A 323 47.71 -22.66 -32.40
C GLY A 323 46.55 -23.22 -31.58
N LYS A 324 46.80 -23.83 -30.41
CA LYS A 324 45.76 -24.39 -29.53
C LYS A 324 45.37 -23.41 -28.44
N LYS A 325 44.07 -23.38 -28.10
CA LYS A 325 43.55 -22.55 -27.00
C LYS A 325 43.88 -23.19 -25.66
N GLN A 326 44.50 -22.42 -24.76
CA GLN A 326 44.91 -22.80 -23.41
C GLN A 326 44.30 -21.84 -22.38
N SER A 327 44.25 -22.24 -21.12
CA SER A 327 43.84 -21.41 -19.99
C SER A 327 45.02 -21.07 -19.08
N CYS A 328 45.02 -19.89 -18.49
CA CYS A 328 45.98 -19.46 -17.48
C CYS A 328 45.30 -18.56 -16.43
N ASP A 329 45.86 -18.52 -15.23
CA ASP A 329 45.35 -17.73 -14.10
C ASP A 329 46.51 -17.09 -13.30
N SER A 330 47.08 -17.84 -12.37
CA SER A 330 48.21 -17.53 -11.50
C SER A 330 49.54 -17.33 -12.24
N SER A 331 49.64 -17.76 -13.51
CA SER A 331 50.79 -17.58 -14.39
C SER A 331 50.37 -17.67 -15.86
N CYS A 332 50.35 -16.54 -16.55
CA CYS A 332 50.03 -16.44 -17.98
C CYS A 332 51.30 -16.24 -18.83
N PRO A 333 51.58 -17.14 -19.81
CA PRO A 333 52.86 -17.13 -20.51
C PRO A 333 52.86 -16.27 -21.78
N LEU A 334 53.96 -15.54 -22.00
CA LEU A 334 54.29 -14.81 -23.22
C LEU A 334 55.44 -15.50 -23.97
N SER A 335 55.34 -15.56 -25.31
CA SER A 335 56.38 -16.18 -26.14
C SER A 335 57.60 -15.27 -26.28
N ASP A 336 58.80 -15.86 -26.40
CA ASP A 336 60.01 -15.17 -26.84
C ASP A 336 60.19 -15.20 -28.38
N SER A 337 59.17 -15.69 -29.11
CA SER A 337 59.24 -15.79 -30.55
C SER A 337 59.14 -14.41 -31.22
N THR A 338 60.21 -13.98 -31.91
CA THR A 338 60.24 -12.72 -32.66
C THR A 338 59.26 -12.68 -33.85
N THR A 339 58.63 -13.80 -34.19
CA THR A 339 57.58 -13.85 -35.23
C THR A 339 56.18 -13.60 -34.66
N GLU A 340 55.99 -13.72 -33.33
CA GLU A 340 54.72 -13.39 -32.67
C GLU A 340 54.69 -11.89 -32.38
N LYS A 341 53.82 -11.16 -33.10
CA LYS A 341 53.71 -9.71 -32.92
C LYS A 341 53.11 -9.34 -31.56
N TYR A 342 52.10 -10.09 -31.13
CA TYR A 342 51.38 -9.92 -29.87
C TYR A 342 50.68 -11.22 -29.51
N ARG A 343 50.24 -11.31 -28.25
CA ARG A 343 49.38 -12.39 -27.76
C ARG A 343 48.10 -11.82 -27.14
N ASP A 344 46.97 -12.44 -27.47
CA ASP A 344 45.66 -12.10 -26.93
C ASP A 344 45.31 -13.02 -25.76
N PHE A 345 44.87 -12.41 -24.66
CA PHE A 345 44.35 -13.08 -23.47
C PHE A 345 42.89 -12.66 -23.27
N THR A 346 41.96 -13.60 -23.40
CA THR A 346 40.52 -13.38 -23.21
C THR A 346 40.13 -13.74 -21.79
N LEU A 347 39.46 -12.84 -21.07
CA LEU A 347 39.00 -13.11 -19.71
C LEU A 347 37.81 -14.07 -19.73
N VAL A 348 37.82 -15.08 -18.86
CA VAL A 348 36.77 -16.12 -18.81
C VAL A 348 35.51 -15.59 -18.13
N ASN A 349 35.68 -14.83 -17.04
CA ASN A 349 34.61 -14.18 -16.28
C ASN A 349 34.97 -12.69 -16.10
N PRO A 350 34.63 -11.82 -17.06
CA PRO A 350 34.84 -10.38 -16.91
C PRO A 350 34.13 -9.86 -15.65
N VAL A 351 34.85 -9.12 -14.81
CA VAL A 351 34.30 -8.41 -13.64
C VAL A 351 34.48 -6.92 -13.84
N GLY A 352 33.58 -6.12 -13.26
CA GLY A 352 33.74 -4.67 -13.24
C GLY A 352 34.94 -4.29 -12.39
N MET A 353 35.81 -3.44 -12.92
CA MET A 353 37.01 -2.98 -12.20
C MET A 353 37.28 -1.50 -12.49
N ARG A 354 37.99 -0.84 -11.56
CA ARG A 354 38.46 0.56 -11.71
C ARG A 354 39.93 0.64 -12.07
N GLY A 355 40.65 -0.47 -12.02
CA GLY A 355 42.03 -0.56 -12.46
C GLY A 355 42.44 -2.00 -12.63
N PHE A 356 43.64 -2.21 -13.14
CA PHE A 356 44.26 -3.53 -13.20
C PHE A 356 45.78 -3.44 -13.04
N GLU A 357 46.37 -4.56 -12.67
CA GLU A 357 47.82 -4.72 -12.52
C GLU A 357 48.31 -5.96 -13.26
N ILE A 358 49.42 -5.79 -13.98
CA ILE A 358 50.20 -6.87 -14.58
C ILE A 358 51.45 -7.05 -13.73
N GLU A 359 51.44 -8.08 -12.89
CA GLU A 359 52.57 -8.45 -12.05
C GLU A 359 53.48 -9.42 -12.82
N ILE A 360 54.77 -9.09 -12.94
CA ILE A 360 55.72 -9.91 -13.69
C ILE A 360 56.30 -10.99 -12.79
N LEU A 361 56.10 -12.25 -13.16
CA LEU A 361 56.53 -13.42 -12.38
C LEU A 361 57.90 -13.93 -12.82
N SER A 362 58.17 -13.90 -14.13
CA SER A 362 59.45 -14.34 -14.70
C SER A 362 59.73 -13.65 -16.05
N TRP A 363 61.00 -13.59 -16.46
CA TRP A 363 61.44 -12.89 -17.67
C TRP A 363 62.55 -13.63 -18.44
N TYR A 364 62.71 -13.25 -19.71
CA TYR A 364 63.81 -13.65 -20.59
C TYR A 364 64.97 -12.64 -20.46
N GLY A 365 66.21 -13.12 -20.63
CA GLY A 365 67.40 -12.29 -20.59
C GLY A 365 67.65 -11.60 -19.24
N GLN A 366 68.13 -10.37 -19.28
CA GLN A 366 68.55 -9.60 -18.10
C GLN A 366 67.39 -8.91 -17.34
N GLY A 367 66.16 -8.87 -17.90
CA GLY A 367 65.02 -8.19 -17.27
C GLY A 367 63.76 -8.26 -18.13
N ALA A 368 62.61 -7.94 -17.54
CA ALA A 368 61.32 -7.97 -18.23
C ALA A 368 61.02 -6.67 -19.00
N GLY A 369 60.03 -6.74 -19.87
CA GLY A 369 59.51 -5.57 -20.55
C GLY A 369 58.41 -5.88 -21.56
N LEU A 370 57.82 -4.83 -22.11
CA LEU A 370 56.76 -4.89 -23.10
C LEU A 370 57.01 -3.82 -24.18
N ASN A 371 56.56 -4.11 -25.40
CA ASN A 371 56.53 -3.16 -26.51
C ASN A 371 55.15 -2.50 -26.69
N GLY A 372 54.11 -2.98 -26.00
CA GLY A 372 52.74 -2.54 -26.22
C GLY A 372 51.71 -3.24 -25.32
N ILE A 373 50.60 -2.54 -25.04
CA ILE A 373 49.41 -3.06 -24.35
C ILE A 373 48.12 -2.48 -24.94
N GLU A 374 47.12 -3.32 -25.16
CA GLU A 374 45.75 -2.92 -25.46
C GLU A 374 44.75 -3.69 -24.58
N VAL A 375 43.72 -3.00 -24.08
CA VAL A 375 42.62 -3.63 -23.31
C VAL A 375 41.32 -3.34 -24.04
N PHE A 376 40.47 -4.35 -24.17
CA PHE A 376 39.23 -4.28 -24.92
C PHE A 376 38.03 -4.61 -24.03
N GLN A 377 36.89 -4.02 -24.36
CA GLN A 377 35.57 -4.38 -23.85
C GLN A 377 34.63 -4.67 -25.03
N ASP A 378 33.63 -5.53 -24.84
CA ASP A 378 32.67 -5.89 -25.91
C ASP A 378 31.45 -4.95 -25.97
N GLN A 379 31.37 -3.99 -25.04
CA GLN A 379 30.29 -3.01 -24.93
C GLN A 379 30.68 -1.71 -25.64
N ILE A 380 29.78 -1.14 -26.45
CA ILE A 380 29.95 0.20 -27.02
C ILE A 380 29.43 1.22 -26.01
N VAL A 381 30.36 1.91 -25.34
CA VAL A 381 30.06 2.87 -24.27
C VAL A 381 30.70 4.21 -24.57
N THR A 382 29.94 5.28 -24.37
CA THR A 382 30.45 6.66 -24.47
C THR A 382 30.21 7.36 -23.13
N TYR A 383 31.30 7.73 -22.47
CA TYR A 383 31.31 8.48 -21.20
C TYR A 383 31.15 9.97 -21.45
N ALA A 384 30.45 10.67 -20.55
CA ALA A 384 30.26 12.12 -20.58
C ALA A 384 31.60 12.85 -20.43
N VAL A 385 32.48 12.30 -19.60
CA VAL A 385 33.84 12.77 -19.41
C VAL A 385 34.71 12.27 -20.56
N ASP A 386 35.03 13.15 -21.50
CA ASP A 386 35.66 12.77 -22.78
C ASP A 386 36.99 12.03 -22.64
N LYS A 387 37.78 12.36 -21.61
CA LYS A 387 39.06 11.69 -21.31
C LYS A 387 38.92 10.19 -20.98
N TYR A 388 37.72 9.68 -20.75
CA TYR A 388 37.46 8.24 -20.50
C TYR A 388 37.08 7.49 -21.77
N ASN A 389 36.73 8.20 -22.85
CA ASN A 389 36.45 7.61 -24.15
C ASN A 389 37.74 7.21 -24.86
N GLU A 390 37.62 6.55 -26.01
CA GLU A 390 38.72 5.89 -26.73
C GLU A 390 39.97 6.77 -26.96
N PRO A 391 41.18 6.17 -26.90
CA PRO A 391 42.42 6.92 -26.92
C PRO A 391 42.73 7.53 -28.29
N SER A 392 43.12 8.81 -28.29
CA SER A 392 43.52 9.53 -29.51
C SER A 392 44.72 8.91 -30.24
N CYS A 393 45.59 8.21 -29.52
CA CYS A 393 46.80 7.60 -30.07
C CYS A 393 46.58 6.26 -30.77
N ALA A 394 45.39 5.66 -30.70
CA ALA A 394 45.12 4.36 -31.31
C ALA A 394 44.71 4.41 -32.80
N GLY A 395 44.57 5.61 -33.38
CA GLY A 395 44.20 5.77 -34.80
C GLY A 395 42.80 5.29 -35.15
N ILE A 396 41.86 5.37 -34.19
CA ILE A 396 40.46 4.97 -34.37
C ILE A 396 39.74 6.06 -35.17
N GLU A 397 39.26 5.70 -36.37
CA GLU A 397 38.70 6.63 -37.36
C GLU A 397 37.49 7.43 -36.80
N TYR A 398 36.56 6.74 -36.13
CA TYR A 398 35.35 7.33 -35.55
C TYR A 398 35.23 7.08 -34.06
N ALA A 399 36.31 7.32 -33.31
CA ALA A 399 36.36 7.13 -31.87
C ALA A 399 35.14 7.70 -31.12
N ALA A 400 34.74 7.00 -30.05
CA ALA A 400 33.75 7.48 -29.10
C ALA A 400 34.22 8.82 -28.53
N LYS A 401 33.33 9.81 -28.50
CA LYS A 401 33.66 11.17 -28.06
C LYS A 401 32.47 11.84 -27.40
N SER A 402 32.73 12.67 -26.39
CA SER A 402 31.73 13.53 -25.76
C SER A 402 32.17 14.99 -25.76
N THR A 403 31.20 15.89 -25.89
CA THR A 403 31.39 17.33 -25.74
C THR A 403 30.31 17.89 -24.84
N TYR A 404 30.63 18.89 -24.03
CA TYR A 404 29.65 19.53 -23.16
C TYR A 404 29.75 21.06 -23.24
N THR A 405 28.62 21.71 -23.04
CA THR A 405 28.47 23.18 -22.98
C THR A 405 27.81 23.53 -21.66
N GLY A 406 28.21 24.64 -21.03
CA GLY A 406 27.77 25.04 -19.69
C GLY A 406 28.81 24.74 -18.60
N SER A 407 28.42 24.92 -17.35
CA SER A 407 29.29 24.88 -16.15
C SER A 407 29.57 23.46 -15.62
N TRP A 408 29.79 22.48 -16.51
CA TRP A 408 30.02 21.09 -16.12
C TRP A 408 31.38 20.88 -15.43
N THR A 409 31.37 20.15 -14.33
CA THR A 409 32.54 19.77 -13.53
C THR A 409 32.59 18.25 -13.33
N ILE A 410 33.79 17.67 -13.28
CA ILE A 410 33.98 16.23 -13.07
C ILE A 410 33.93 15.91 -11.58
N LYS A 411 33.17 14.88 -11.20
CA LYS A 411 33.07 14.35 -9.81
C LYS A 411 33.90 13.07 -9.64
N ASP A 412 34.23 12.72 -8.39
CA ASP A 412 35.08 11.57 -8.03
C ASP A 412 34.51 10.20 -8.46
N GLY A 413 33.19 10.15 -8.71
CA GLY A 413 32.50 9.00 -9.31
C GLY A 413 32.61 8.88 -10.84
N GLY A 414 33.39 9.75 -11.50
CA GLY A 414 33.65 9.65 -12.94
C GLY A 414 32.52 10.17 -13.85
N TYR A 415 31.67 11.06 -13.35
CA TYR A 415 30.58 11.70 -14.11
C TYR A 415 30.68 13.22 -14.07
N LEU A 416 29.92 13.90 -14.95
CA LEU A 416 29.80 15.36 -14.98
C LEU A 416 28.62 15.84 -14.12
N SER A 417 28.79 16.98 -13.47
CA SER A 417 27.75 17.69 -12.70
C SER A 417 27.78 19.18 -13.00
N ALA A 418 26.61 19.79 -13.21
CA ALA A 418 26.42 21.22 -13.45
C ALA A 418 25.31 21.79 -12.56
N GLN A 419 25.48 23.04 -12.13
CA GLN A 419 24.42 23.82 -11.49
C GLN A 419 23.65 24.58 -12.56
N VAL A 420 22.34 24.37 -12.60
CA VAL A 420 21.43 24.83 -13.65
C VAL A 420 20.38 25.75 -13.05
N THR A 421 20.13 26.85 -13.75
CA THR A 421 19.06 27.81 -13.49
C THR A 421 18.19 27.91 -14.75
N ASP A 422 16.97 28.45 -14.63
CA ASP A 422 16.08 28.61 -15.79
C ASP A 422 16.70 29.41 -16.94
N SER A 423 17.60 30.36 -16.63
CA SER A 423 18.30 31.19 -17.61
C SER A 423 19.44 30.50 -18.38
N ASN A 424 19.97 29.39 -17.87
CA ASN A 424 21.13 28.71 -18.47
C ASN A 424 20.85 27.26 -18.91
N ALA A 425 19.64 26.75 -18.68
CA ALA A 425 19.23 25.39 -19.03
C ALA A 425 19.39 25.11 -20.53
N ASP A 426 18.97 26.04 -21.41
CA ASP A 426 19.05 25.87 -22.86
C ASP A 426 20.50 25.88 -23.41
N ASP A 427 21.41 26.55 -22.70
CA ASP A 427 22.83 26.62 -23.05
C ASP A 427 23.67 25.48 -22.44
N THR A 428 23.07 24.69 -21.54
CA THR A 428 23.74 23.58 -20.86
C THR A 428 23.42 22.25 -21.54
N SER A 429 24.44 21.51 -21.99
CA SER A 429 24.22 20.20 -22.62
C SER A 429 25.44 19.29 -22.59
N VAL A 430 25.21 17.99 -22.74
CA VAL A 430 26.24 16.98 -23.02
C VAL A 430 25.84 16.19 -24.26
N VAL A 431 26.73 16.13 -25.25
CA VAL A 431 26.53 15.39 -26.50
C VAL A 431 27.50 14.21 -26.54
N TYR A 432 26.95 13.01 -26.64
CA TYR A 432 27.67 11.75 -26.75
C TYR A 432 27.68 11.28 -28.21
N LYS A 433 28.85 10.98 -28.76
CA LYS A 433 29.04 10.41 -30.10
C LYS A 433 29.71 9.03 -30.00
N PRO A 434 28.96 7.92 -30.02
CA PRO A 434 29.52 6.56 -29.97
C PRO A 434 30.35 6.18 -31.20
N ASP A 435 31.21 5.17 -31.02
CA ASP A 435 31.90 4.43 -32.09
C ASP A 435 31.04 3.25 -32.54
N ILE A 436 30.02 3.54 -33.35
CA ILE A 436 29.13 2.51 -33.92
C ILE A 436 29.80 1.94 -35.17
N LYS A 437 30.28 0.70 -35.06
CA LYS A 437 31.05 0.03 -36.12
C LYS A 437 30.19 -0.65 -37.18
N GLU A 438 28.95 -0.99 -36.85
CA GLU A 438 28.02 -1.65 -37.76
C GLU A 438 26.61 -1.08 -37.61
N SER A 439 25.92 -0.87 -38.74
CA SER A 439 24.51 -0.44 -38.72
C SER A 439 23.64 -1.61 -38.29
N GLY A 440 22.62 -1.34 -37.46
CA GLY A 440 21.75 -2.38 -36.94
C GLY A 440 20.76 -1.83 -35.93
N TYR A 441 20.01 -2.73 -35.29
CA TYR A 441 19.11 -2.36 -34.20
C TYR A 441 19.83 -2.44 -32.86
N TYR A 442 19.78 -1.36 -32.09
CA TYR A 442 20.46 -1.23 -30.80
C TYR A 442 19.48 -0.88 -29.69
N ASN A 443 19.74 -1.41 -28.50
CA ASN A 443 19.19 -0.85 -27.26
C ASN A 443 20.15 0.23 -26.74
N VAL A 444 19.62 1.44 -26.53
CA VAL A 444 20.39 2.60 -26.07
C VAL A 444 20.04 2.89 -24.61
N LYS A 445 20.99 2.64 -23.71
CA LYS A 445 20.85 2.92 -22.27
C LYS A 445 21.52 4.24 -21.92
N VAL A 446 20.83 5.06 -21.13
CA VAL A 446 21.35 6.31 -20.55
C VAL A 446 21.51 6.12 -19.05
N PHE A 447 22.73 6.25 -18.54
CA PHE A 447 23.02 6.02 -17.12
C PHE A 447 22.96 7.30 -16.30
N THR A 448 22.32 7.21 -15.13
CA THR A 448 22.24 8.29 -14.14
C THR A 448 22.89 7.82 -12.84
N PRO A 449 23.91 8.54 -12.32
CA PRO A 449 24.57 8.18 -11.06
C PRO A 449 23.62 8.36 -9.86
N GLY A 450 23.84 7.66 -8.75
CA GLY A 450 23.09 7.85 -7.50
C GLY A 450 23.33 9.23 -6.88
N CYS A 451 22.36 9.73 -6.11
CA CYS A 451 22.42 11.05 -5.47
C CYS A 451 22.81 11.03 -3.99
N VAL A 452 22.82 9.85 -3.35
CA VAL A 452 23.19 9.70 -1.93
C VAL A 452 24.68 9.99 -1.73
N GLN A 453 25.51 9.51 -2.66
CA GLN A 453 26.98 9.56 -2.56
C GLN A 453 27.55 10.98 -2.57
N ASP A 454 26.86 11.92 -3.20
CA ASP A 454 27.26 13.34 -3.30
C ASP A 454 26.28 14.29 -2.59
N ASN A 455 25.31 13.76 -1.83
CA ASN A 455 24.28 14.49 -1.09
C ASN A 455 23.50 15.50 -1.96
N THR A 456 23.16 15.13 -3.20
CA THR A 456 22.45 16.01 -4.15
C THR A 456 20.99 15.63 -4.38
N CYS A 457 20.43 14.65 -3.64
CA CYS A 457 19.08 14.13 -3.91
C CYS A 457 17.98 15.21 -3.92
N ALA A 458 18.04 16.14 -2.97
CA ALA A 458 17.07 17.22 -2.85
C ALA A 458 17.22 18.32 -3.92
N SER A 459 18.38 18.41 -4.59
CA SER A 459 18.68 19.44 -5.58
C SER A 459 18.66 18.93 -7.02
N ARG A 460 18.46 17.63 -7.28
CA ARG A 460 18.38 17.09 -8.64
C ARG A 460 16.98 17.25 -9.23
N ALA A 461 16.91 17.44 -10.54
CA ALA A 461 15.64 17.56 -11.27
C ALA A 461 15.64 16.68 -12.52
N GLN A 462 14.77 16.98 -13.48
CA GLN A 462 14.62 16.22 -14.72
C GLN A 462 15.49 16.79 -15.85
N VAL A 463 15.97 15.90 -16.72
CA VAL A 463 16.69 16.26 -17.95
C VAL A 463 15.97 15.69 -19.16
N ASN A 464 16.06 16.37 -20.29
CA ASN A 464 15.57 15.91 -21.58
C ASN A 464 16.71 15.27 -22.37
N VAL A 465 16.49 14.05 -22.88
CA VAL A 465 17.45 13.34 -23.71
C VAL A 465 16.89 13.14 -25.10
N THR A 466 17.63 13.60 -26.10
CA THR A 466 17.29 13.45 -27.52
C THR A 466 18.36 12.65 -28.24
N ALA A 467 18.01 12.07 -29.39
CA ALA A 467 18.93 11.27 -30.18
C ALA A 467 18.80 11.59 -31.68
N THR A 468 19.92 11.46 -32.39
CA THR A 468 19.98 11.43 -33.85
C THR A 468 20.83 10.24 -34.23
N LEU A 469 20.18 9.14 -34.63
CA LEU A 469 20.79 7.81 -34.73
C LEU A 469 20.86 7.26 -36.15
N SER A 470 20.05 7.77 -37.09
CA SER A 470 20.14 7.42 -38.51
C SER A 470 19.84 8.62 -39.41
N THR A 471 20.30 8.52 -40.66
CA THR A 471 20.01 9.45 -41.76
C THR A 471 18.83 9.03 -42.63
N ASP A 472 18.35 7.80 -42.46
CA ASP A 472 17.21 7.26 -43.21
C ASP A 472 15.89 7.81 -42.64
N SER A 473 15.14 8.56 -43.44
CA SER A 473 13.85 9.15 -43.05
C SER A 473 12.76 8.11 -42.81
N ASP A 474 12.92 6.90 -43.35
CA ASP A 474 11.97 5.80 -43.16
C ASP A 474 12.21 5.05 -41.84
N LYS A 475 13.28 5.38 -41.10
CA LYS A 475 13.60 4.82 -39.78
C LYS A 475 13.21 5.79 -38.68
N SER A 476 12.27 5.38 -37.83
CA SER A 476 11.83 6.17 -36.68
C SER A 476 13.00 6.49 -35.75
N GLN A 477 13.17 7.77 -35.43
CA GLN A 477 14.08 8.22 -34.39
C GLN A 477 13.35 8.17 -33.04
N PRO A 478 14.05 7.87 -31.93
CA PRO A 478 13.42 7.88 -30.61
C PRO A 478 12.90 9.28 -30.29
N SER A 479 11.71 9.35 -29.70
CA SER A 479 11.16 10.60 -29.20
C SER A 479 12.02 11.15 -28.04
N PRO A 480 12.04 12.47 -27.82
CA PRO A 480 12.69 13.06 -26.64
C PRO A 480 12.21 12.40 -25.35
N LYS A 481 13.14 11.94 -24.50
CA LYS A 481 12.84 11.28 -23.25
C LYS A 481 13.20 12.16 -22.06
N ILE A 482 12.22 12.43 -21.20
CA ILE A 482 12.43 13.10 -19.92
C ILE A 482 12.89 12.06 -18.89
N ILE A 483 14.03 12.31 -18.25
CA ILE A 483 14.66 11.42 -17.28
C ILE A 483 14.80 12.15 -15.95
N PRO A 484 14.10 11.70 -14.87
CA PRO A 484 14.32 12.22 -13.53
C PRO A 484 15.65 11.73 -12.96
N GLN A 485 16.41 12.60 -12.29
CA GLN A 485 17.74 12.26 -11.75
C GLN A 485 17.82 12.12 -10.23
N THR A 486 16.68 12.05 -9.54
CA THR A 486 16.52 12.00 -8.07
C THR A 486 16.70 10.58 -7.48
N ASN A 487 17.39 9.69 -8.18
CA ASN A 487 17.60 8.30 -7.78
C ASN A 487 18.68 8.16 -6.69
N ASN A 488 18.38 7.42 -5.61
CA ASN A 488 19.33 7.18 -4.51
C ASN A 488 20.59 6.46 -4.99
N ASP A 489 20.42 5.39 -5.74
CA ASP A 489 21.47 4.54 -6.30
C ASP A 489 21.60 4.71 -7.82
N ASN A 490 22.70 4.25 -8.41
CA ASN A 490 22.91 4.28 -9.86
C ASN A 490 21.76 3.60 -10.60
N LYS A 491 21.21 4.25 -11.64
CA LYS A 491 20.19 3.67 -12.51
C LYS A 491 20.55 3.82 -13.98
N TYR A 492 19.79 3.15 -14.84
CA TYR A 492 19.76 3.44 -16.26
C TYR A 492 18.32 3.57 -16.74
N ASP A 493 18.14 4.38 -17.77
CA ASP A 493 16.88 4.56 -18.47
C ASP A 493 17.08 4.16 -19.93
N MET A 494 16.15 3.40 -20.50
CA MET A 494 16.16 3.05 -21.92
C MET A 494 15.70 4.24 -22.76
N LEU A 495 16.46 4.66 -23.77
CA LEU A 495 16.11 5.82 -24.59
C LEU A 495 14.82 5.60 -25.40
N SER A 496 14.52 4.34 -25.72
CA SER A 496 13.29 3.87 -26.37
C SER A 496 12.87 2.55 -25.72
N GLN A 497 11.56 2.25 -25.69
CA GLN A 497 11.05 0.95 -25.24
C GLN A 497 11.44 -0.17 -26.21
N ASP A 498 11.49 0.14 -27.51
CA ASP A 498 11.97 -0.76 -28.56
C ASP A 498 13.42 -0.49 -28.97
N SER A 499 14.06 -1.47 -29.60
CA SER A 499 15.37 -1.29 -30.22
C SER A 499 15.31 -0.28 -31.36
N VAL A 500 16.25 0.65 -31.40
CA VAL A 500 16.32 1.72 -32.40
C VAL A 500 17.33 1.37 -33.48
N TYR A 501 17.01 1.67 -34.74
CA TYR A 501 17.98 1.52 -35.82
C TYR A 501 19.04 2.61 -35.71
N VAL A 502 20.31 2.21 -35.72
CA VAL A 502 21.46 3.11 -35.62
C VAL A 502 22.38 2.87 -36.80
N ASP A 503 22.72 3.93 -37.53
CA ASP A 503 23.70 3.87 -38.61
C ASP A 503 25.12 3.76 -38.05
N ALA A 504 25.98 3.00 -38.74
CA ALA A 504 27.40 3.02 -38.49
C ALA A 504 27.96 4.44 -38.67
N ALA A 505 28.98 4.76 -37.87
CA ALA A 505 29.71 6.00 -37.99
C ALA A 505 30.44 6.09 -39.34
N SER A 506 30.36 7.26 -39.98
CA SER A 506 31.00 7.56 -41.27
C SER A 506 31.39 9.03 -41.36
N ASP A 507 32.13 9.40 -42.41
CA ASP A 507 32.49 10.78 -42.71
C ASP A 507 31.26 11.71 -42.85
N SER A 508 30.12 11.18 -43.33
CA SER A 508 28.90 11.97 -43.55
C SER A 508 27.93 11.97 -42.37
N PHE A 509 28.04 11.00 -41.44
CA PHE A 509 27.11 10.88 -40.33
C PHE A 509 27.73 10.25 -39.08
N ARG A 510 27.40 10.83 -37.92
CA ARG A 510 27.73 10.28 -36.60
C ARG A 510 26.48 10.22 -35.74
N PRO A 511 26.08 9.03 -35.25
CA PRO A 511 25.05 8.93 -34.24
C PRO A 511 25.40 9.80 -33.04
N ALA A 512 24.38 10.44 -32.47
CA ALA A 512 24.55 11.32 -31.33
C ALA A 512 23.38 11.18 -30.35
N VAL A 513 23.68 11.19 -29.06
CA VAL A 513 22.71 11.33 -27.96
C VAL A 513 23.02 12.64 -27.25
N THR A 514 22.00 13.46 -26.99
CA THR A 514 22.16 14.77 -26.35
C THR A 514 21.34 14.83 -25.08
N LEU A 515 21.98 15.11 -23.96
CA LEU A 515 21.35 15.36 -22.66
C LEU A 515 21.31 16.86 -22.40
N ARG A 516 20.12 17.39 -22.11
CA ARG A 516 19.86 18.80 -21.81
C ARG A 516 19.04 18.95 -20.53
N PRO A 517 19.40 19.84 -19.60
CA PRO A 517 18.52 20.23 -18.51
C PRO A 517 17.23 20.88 -19.03
N ILE A 518 16.13 20.77 -18.28
CA ILE A 518 14.83 21.38 -18.64
C ILE A 518 14.64 22.66 -17.81
N ALA A 519 14.29 23.77 -18.46
CA ALA A 519 13.96 25.04 -17.81
C ALA A 519 12.59 24.98 -17.09
N GLY A 520 12.40 25.85 -16.09
CA GLY A 520 11.17 25.96 -15.29
C GLY A 520 11.13 25.06 -14.07
N GLN A 521 12.28 24.49 -13.66
CA GLN A 521 12.41 23.58 -12.50
C GLN A 521 13.08 24.26 -11.30
N GLY A 522 13.33 25.56 -11.35
CA GLY A 522 14.09 26.30 -10.33
C GLY A 522 15.60 26.07 -10.45
N ASP A 523 16.33 26.30 -9.35
CA ASP A 523 17.77 26.04 -9.30
C ASP A 523 18.02 24.57 -8.94
N PHE A 524 18.70 23.83 -9.82
CA PHE A 524 18.93 22.39 -9.64
C PHE A 524 20.30 21.92 -10.14
N THR A 525 20.67 20.71 -9.74
CA THR A 525 21.89 20.02 -10.16
C THR A 525 21.55 19.01 -11.25
N ALA A 526 22.15 19.17 -12.43
CA ALA A 526 22.10 18.19 -13.51
C ALA A 526 23.35 17.31 -13.49
N VAL A 527 23.20 16.02 -13.80
CA VAL A 527 24.30 15.05 -13.88
C VAL A 527 24.33 14.31 -15.21
N ALA A 528 25.52 13.88 -15.65
CA ALA A 528 25.72 13.17 -16.91
C ALA A 528 26.85 12.13 -16.76
N SER A 529 26.54 10.85 -16.94
CA SER A 529 27.49 9.75 -16.74
C SER A 529 27.95 9.10 -18.04
N ARG A 530 27.14 8.23 -18.65
CA ARG A 530 27.49 7.51 -19.89
C ARG A 530 26.25 7.03 -20.64
N VAL A 531 26.43 6.77 -21.93
CA VAL A 531 25.46 6.07 -22.78
C VAL A 531 26.06 4.76 -23.28
N GLN A 532 25.23 3.72 -23.37
CA GLN A 532 25.64 2.40 -23.83
C GLN A 532 24.75 1.94 -24.97
N PHE A 533 25.38 1.43 -26.02
CA PHE A 533 24.75 0.85 -27.20
C PHE A 533 24.94 -0.66 -27.17
N LEU A 534 23.83 -1.39 -27.09
CA LEU A 534 23.78 -2.85 -27.10
C LEU A 534 23.25 -3.28 -28.46
N LEU A 535 24.11 -3.80 -29.32
CA LEU A 535 23.68 -4.34 -30.61
C LEU A 535 22.78 -5.54 -30.36
N ILE A 536 21.57 -5.50 -30.92
CA ILE A 536 20.61 -6.57 -30.84
C ILE A 536 20.63 -7.40 -32.12
N ASN A 537 20.60 -6.74 -33.29
CA ASN A 537 20.76 -7.42 -34.57
C ASN A 537 21.56 -6.57 -35.56
N GLY A 538 22.56 -7.18 -36.20
CA GLY A 538 23.20 -6.64 -37.39
C GLY A 538 22.33 -6.88 -38.63
N THR A 539 22.76 -6.42 -39.81
CA THR A 539 22.04 -6.70 -41.07
C THR A 539 22.18 -8.16 -41.57
N ALA A 540 22.69 -9.07 -40.74
CA ALA A 540 22.81 -10.49 -41.05
C ALA A 540 21.64 -11.26 -40.43
N THR A 541 20.77 -11.84 -41.27
CA THR A 541 19.71 -12.77 -40.88
C THR A 541 20.31 -13.99 -40.17
N SER A 542 19.92 -14.26 -38.91
CA SER A 542 20.27 -15.49 -38.20
C SER A 542 19.16 -16.54 -38.31
N ASP A 543 19.54 -17.81 -38.42
CA ASP A 543 18.65 -18.99 -38.48
C ASP A 543 18.02 -19.36 -37.10
N ASP A 544 17.96 -18.46 -36.12
CA ASP A 544 17.66 -18.75 -34.69
C ASP A 544 16.21 -18.36 -34.26
N LEU A 545 15.88 -18.54 -32.97
CA LEU A 545 14.53 -18.32 -32.37
C LEU A 545 14.15 -16.82 -32.29
N ASN A 546 12.91 -16.50 -31.93
CA ASN A 546 12.48 -15.12 -31.65
C ASN A 546 11.29 -15.11 -30.69
N GLY A 547 11.56 -14.96 -29.40
CA GLY A 547 10.60 -14.81 -28.30
C GLY A 547 9.84 -16.08 -27.87
N LEU A 548 9.82 -17.13 -28.70
CA LEU A 548 9.16 -18.41 -28.42
C LEU A 548 10.12 -19.59 -28.57
N TYR A 549 10.00 -20.56 -27.66
CA TYR A 549 10.67 -21.84 -27.75
C TYR A 549 9.76 -23.00 -27.30
N ASP A 550 9.59 -23.99 -28.15
CA ASP A 550 8.89 -25.25 -27.88
C ASP A 550 9.88 -26.36 -27.52
N PHE A 551 9.72 -26.89 -26.29
CA PHE A 551 10.58 -27.90 -25.71
C PHE A 551 9.80 -29.19 -25.41
N ASP A 552 10.27 -30.31 -25.95
CA ASP A 552 9.82 -31.66 -25.59
C ASP A 552 10.61 -32.20 -24.37
N PRO A 553 9.97 -32.39 -23.20
CA PRO A 553 10.63 -32.91 -22.00
C PRO A 553 11.22 -34.32 -22.14
N SER A 554 10.76 -35.11 -23.12
CA SER A 554 11.27 -36.45 -23.38
C SER A 554 12.61 -36.45 -24.14
N SER A 555 12.98 -35.32 -24.75
CA SER A 555 14.22 -35.16 -25.49
C SER A 555 15.45 -35.13 -24.57
N LYS A 556 16.45 -35.96 -24.90
CA LYS A 556 17.69 -36.07 -24.10
C LYS A 556 18.81 -35.14 -24.56
N LYS A 557 18.70 -34.54 -25.75
CA LYS A 557 19.68 -33.63 -26.34
C LYS A 557 18.96 -32.68 -27.31
N LEU A 558 19.35 -31.42 -27.28
CA LEU A 558 18.96 -30.48 -28.32
C LEU A 558 19.65 -30.83 -29.65
N ASP A 559 18.85 -30.95 -30.72
CA ASP A 559 19.33 -30.86 -32.10
C ASP A 559 18.89 -29.51 -32.67
N THR A 560 19.84 -28.60 -32.90
CA THR A 560 19.54 -27.25 -33.39
C THR A 560 18.97 -27.25 -34.80
N SER A 561 19.16 -28.34 -35.58
CA SER A 561 18.54 -28.49 -36.90
C SER A 561 17.04 -28.79 -36.85
N ASP A 562 16.54 -29.15 -35.66
CA ASP A 562 15.13 -29.45 -35.43
C ASP A 562 14.32 -28.25 -34.94
N LEU A 563 14.95 -27.09 -34.70
CA LEU A 563 14.26 -25.88 -34.24
C LEU A 563 13.16 -25.45 -35.22
N ASP A 564 13.35 -25.66 -36.52
CA ASP A 564 12.35 -25.35 -37.55
C ASP A 564 11.24 -26.39 -37.68
N LYS A 565 11.32 -27.55 -36.99
CA LYS A 565 10.24 -28.54 -37.04
C LYS A 565 9.04 -28.10 -36.22
N SER A 566 9.26 -27.49 -35.07
CA SER A 566 8.18 -26.95 -34.24
C SER A 566 7.55 -25.75 -34.93
N ASP A 567 6.23 -25.79 -35.05
CA ASP A 567 5.52 -24.67 -35.63
C ASP A 567 5.41 -23.46 -34.70
N ILE A 568 5.51 -23.67 -33.39
CA ILE A 568 5.59 -22.58 -32.39
C ILE A 568 6.90 -21.80 -32.58
N ASN A 569 8.01 -22.51 -32.77
CA ASN A 569 9.29 -21.88 -33.09
C ASN A 569 9.20 -21.10 -34.41
N LYS A 570 8.60 -21.68 -35.46
CA LYS A 570 8.37 -20.98 -36.73
C LYS A 570 7.51 -19.74 -36.56
N ALA A 571 6.44 -19.81 -35.75
CA ALA A 571 5.56 -18.69 -35.45
C ALA A 571 6.34 -17.54 -34.81
N GLY A 572 7.17 -17.81 -33.80
CA GLY A 572 8.06 -16.82 -33.20
C GLY A 572 9.03 -16.21 -34.22
N LYS A 573 9.71 -17.05 -35.01
CA LYS A 573 10.64 -16.59 -36.07
C LYS A 573 9.97 -15.72 -37.14
N SER A 574 8.67 -15.90 -37.37
CA SER A 574 7.93 -15.09 -38.33
C SER A 574 7.69 -13.66 -37.86
N LEU A 575 7.78 -13.41 -36.55
CA LEU A 575 7.63 -12.09 -35.97
C LEU A 575 8.79 -11.17 -36.39
N ASN A 576 8.55 -9.86 -36.34
CA ASN A 576 9.64 -8.90 -36.41
C ASN A 576 10.67 -9.19 -35.30
N HIS A 577 11.94 -8.89 -35.56
CA HIS A 577 13.03 -9.12 -34.61
C HIS A 577 12.73 -8.46 -33.26
N ASN A 578 13.23 -9.06 -32.18
CA ASN A 578 13.07 -8.59 -30.79
C ASN A 578 11.64 -8.71 -30.26
N ALA A 579 10.92 -9.75 -30.71
CA ALA A 579 9.63 -10.07 -30.13
C ALA A 579 9.80 -10.37 -28.63
N SER A 580 9.11 -9.61 -27.79
CA SER A 580 9.07 -9.86 -26.35
C SER A 580 7.73 -10.51 -26.02
N VAL A 581 7.74 -11.81 -25.73
CA VAL A 581 6.55 -12.54 -25.30
C VAL A 581 6.44 -12.45 -23.78
N MET A 582 5.38 -11.81 -23.30
CA MET A 582 5.17 -11.57 -21.87
C MET A 582 4.24 -12.60 -21.24
N THR A 583 3.29 -13.14 -22.01
CA THR A 583 2.27 -14.04 -21.50
C THR A 583 1.81 -15.05 -22.54
N LEU A 584 1.49 -16.26 -22.08
CA LEU A 584 0.99 -17.37 -22.86
C LEU A 584 -0.29 -17.90 -22.22
N ALA A 585 -1.29 -18.22 -23.05
CA ALA A 585 -2.50 -18.89 -22.62
C ALA A 585 -2.91 -19.96 -23.63
N ALA A 586 -3.63 -20.99 -23.21
CA ALA A 586 -4.19 -22.00 -24.09
C ALA A 586 -5.70 -22.16 -23.87
N ASN A 587 -6.41 -22.44 -24.95
CA ASN A 587 -7.76 -22.99 -24.93
C ASN A 587 -7.88 -23.99 -26.09
N ASP A 588 -8.25 -25.23 -25.76
CA ASP A 588 -8.19 -26.36 -26.69
C ASP A 588 -6.78 -26.51 -27.31
N ASP A 589 -6.66 -26.60 -28.64
CA ASP A 589 -5.38 -26.69 -29.36
C ASP A 589 -4.88 -25.32 -29.89
N VAL A 590 -5.39 -24.21 -29.33
CA VAL A 590 -4.99 -22.85 -29.72
C VAL A 590 -4.18 -22.20 -28.61
N ILE A 591 -2.98 -21.74 -28.95
CA ILE A 591 -2.12 -20.96 -28.04
C ILE A 591 -2.28 -19.48 -28.36
N TYR A 592 -2.62 -18.69 -27.35
CA TYR A 592 -2.64 -17.24 -27.40
C TYR A 592 -1.33 -16.70 -26.84
N VAL A 593 -0.69 -15.83 -27.60
CA VAL A 593 0.61 -15.24 -27.27
C VAL A 593 0.40 -13.74 -27.15
N GLY A 594 0.72 -13.18 -25.98
CA GLY A 594 0.65 -11.74 -25.70
C GLY A 594 2.03 -11.18 -25.37
N GLY A 595 2.30 -9.95 -25.78
CA GLY A 595 3.56 -9.28 -25.52
C GLY A 595 3.73 -7.97 -26.25
N ASN A 596 4.98 -7.59 -26.49
CA ASN A 596 5.36 -6.51 -27.40
C ASN A 596 6.03 -7.12 -28.64
N PHE A 597 5.27 -7.24 -29.72
CA PHE A 597 5.74 -7.75 -31.00
C PHE A 597 4.80 -7.35 -32.13
N SER A 598 5.29 -7.43 -33.36
CA SER A 598 4.48 -7.18 -34.55
C SER A 598 4.90 -8.05 -35.74
N TYR A 599 3.98 -8.30 -36.66
CA TYR A 599 4.25 -8.89 -37.97
C TYR A 599 3.06 -8.72 -38.92
N LYS A 600 3.25 -8.01 -40.03
CA LYS A 600 2.20 -7.72 -41.02
C LYS A 600 0.95 -7.12 -40.36
N THR A 601 -0.09 -7.92 -40.12
CA THR A 601 -1.36 -7.53 -39.49
C THR A 601 -1.46 -7.95 -38.03
N ILE A 602 -0.41 -8.54 -37.45
CA ILE A 602 -0.33 -8.97 -36.05
C ILE A 602 0.33 -7.87 -35.22
N HIS A 603 -0.33 -7.43 -34.15
CA HIS A 603 0.20 -6.47 -33.18
C HIS A 603 -0.12 -6.90 -31.75
N ASN A 604 0.92 -7.11 -30.95
CA ASN A 604 0.93 -7.33 -29.50
C ASN A 604 0.20 -8.58 -28.96
N ILE A 605 -0.72 -9.17 -29.74
CA ILE A 605 -1.37 -10.42 -29.43
C ILE A 605 -1.67 -11.22 -30.71
N MET A 606 -1.39 -12.52 -30.65
CA MET A 606 -1.67 -13.46 -31.74
C MET A 606 -2.22 -14.78 -31.22
N SER A 607 -2.81 -15.56 -32.11
CA SER A 607 -3.12 -16.98 -31.86
C SER A 607 -2.26 -17.87 -32.76
N ILE A 608 -1.78 -18.98 -32.22
CA ILE A 608 -1.12 -20.05 -32.96
C ILE A 608 -2.13 -21.20 -33.06
N THR A 609 -2.50 -21.56 -34.29
CA THR A 609 -3.40 -22.67 -34.60
C THR A 609 -2.83 -23.44 -35.78
N ASP A 610 -2.76 -24.77 -35.68
CA ASP A 610 -2.13 -25.64 -36.69
C ASP A 610 -0.74 -25.12 -37.11
N GLY A 611 -0.02 -24.56 -36.14
CA GLY A 611 1.32 -24.05 -36.35
C GLY A 611 1.48 -22.69 -37.05
N ASN A 612 0.39 -21.99 -37.35
CA ASN A 612 0.46 -20.68 -38.01
C ASN A 612 0.16 -19.53 -37.05
N ALA A 613 1.06 -18.55 -36.99
CA ALA A 613 0.82 -17.27 -36.34
C ALA A 613 -0.31 -16.52 -37.07
N THR A 614 -1.41 -16.28 -36.36
CA THR A 614 -2.61 -15.66 -36.91
C THR A 614 -2.93 -14.39 -36.13
N ALA A 615 -3.27 -13.32 -36.86
CA ALA A 615 -3.71 -12.07 -36.27
C ALA A 615 -5.05 -12.24 -35.55
N MET A 616 -5.14 -11.72 -34.33
CA MET A 616 -6.40 -11.57 -33.61
C MET A 616 -7.28 -10.52 -34.31
N PRO A 617 -8.61 -10.50 -34.09
CA PRO A 617 -9.49 -9.49 -34.67
C PRO A 617 -9.01 -8.07 -34.38
N GLY A 618 -9.20 -7.17 -35.33
CA GLY A 618 -8.69 -5.81 -35.25
C GLY A 618 -7.18 -5.68 -35.45
N GLY A 619 -6.52 -6.73 -35.95
CA GLY A 619 -5.07 -6.81 -36.06
C GLY A 619 -4.35 -7.02 -34.73
N GLY A 620 -5.08 -7.37 -33.67
CA GLY A 620 -4.58 -7.43 -32.29
C GLY A 620 -4.90 -6.16 -31.51
N LEU A 621 -3.99 -5.77 -30.61
CA LEU A 621 -4.17 -4.65 -29.69
C LEU A 621 -3.12 -3.56 -29.97
N ASN A 622 -3.46 -2.29 -29.73
CA ASN A 622 -2.64 -1.15 -30.13
C ASN A 622 -1.37 -0.93 -29.27
N SER A 623 -1.20 -1.66 -28.17
CA SER A 623 -0.04 -1.59 -27.26
C SER A 623 0.21 -2.94 -26.60
N GLU A 624 1.27 -3.03 -25.79
CA GLU A 624 1.76 -4.27 -25.18
C GLU A 624 0.71 -4.99 -24.31
N VAL A 625 0.70 -6.31 -24.43
CA VAL A 625 -0.08 -7.21 -23.57
C VAL A 625 0.86 -7.82 -22.54
N LEU A 626 0.50 -7.72 -21.26
CA LEU A 626 1.36 -8.12 -20.14
C LEU A 626 0.86 -9.38 -19.44
N SER A 627 -0.46 -9.58 -19.40
CA SER A 627 -1.05 -10.74 -18.71
C SER A 627 -2.30 -11.24 -19.43
N THR A 628 -2.49 -12.55 -19.37
CA THR A 628 -3.66 -13.23 -19.90
C THR A 628 -4.17 -14.28 -18.94
N ALA A 629 -5.49 -14.44 -18.85
CA ALA A 629 -6.13 -15.51 -18.10
C ALA A 629 -7.29 -16.10 -18.91
N THR A 630 -7.50 -17.41 -18.82
CA THR A 630 -8.65 -18.08 -19.44
C THR A 630 -9.66 -18.47 -18.37
N LEU A 631 -10.93 -18.18 -18.62
CA LEU A 631 -12.04 -18.63 -17.78
C LEU A 631 -13.24 -18.94 -18.69
N ASN A 632 -13.72 -20.19 -18.62
CA ASN A 632 -14.79 -20.70 -19.48
C ASN A 632 -14.47 -20.46 -20.99
N SER A 633 -15.40 -19.87 -21.75
CA SER A 633 -15.22 -19.60 -23.18
C SER A 633 -14.63 -18.21 -23.49
N THR A 634 -13.83 -17.67 -22.57
CA THR A 634 -13.30 -16.29 -22.65
C THR A 634 -11.84 -16.21 -22.25
N LEU A 635 -11.06 -15.44 -23.02
CA LEU A 635 -9.71 -14.99 -22.68
C LEU A 635 -9.78 -13.56 -22.16
N TYR A 636 -9.28 -13.32 -20.96
CA TYR A 636 -9.09 -11.99 -20.38
C TYR A 636 -7.66 -11.54 -20.60
N VAL A 637 -7.48 -10.26 -20.93
CA VAL A 637 -6.20 -9.68 -21.34
C VAL A 637 -5.99 -8.35 -20.63
N GLY A 638 -4.79 -8.15 -20.08
CA GLY A 638 -4.37 -6.93 -19.40
C GLY A 638 -3.06 -6.41 -19.98
N GLY A 639 -2.91 -5.08 -20.06
CA GLY A 639 -1.71 -4.48 -20.64
C GLY A 639 -1.71 -2.94 -20.64
N GLN A 640 -1.06 -2.36 -21.65
CA GLN A 640 -0.99 -0.91 -21.89
C GLN A 640 -1.86 -0.43 -23.06
N PHE A 641 -2.72 -1.29 -23.59
CA PHE A 641 -3.56 -0.98 -24.75
C PHE A 641 -4.80 -0.18 -24.36
N THR A 642 -5.38 0.52 -25.33
CA THR A 642 -6.64 1.25 -25.16
C THR A 642 -7.68 0.94 -26.23
N ASP A 643 -7.28 0.25 -27.31
CA ASP A 643 -8.13 -0.11 -28.45
C ASP A 643 -7.48 -1.28 -29.23
N THR A 644 -8.18 -1.79 -30.24
CA THR A 644 -7.58 -2.68 -31.26
C THR A 644 -6.58 -1.94 -32.14
N SER A 645 -5.69 -2.68 -32.81
CA SER A 645 -4.63 -2.06 -33.63
C SER A 645 -5.16 -1.28 -34.85
N ASP A 646 -6.28 -1.69 -35.44
CA ASP A 646 -6.95 -0.99 -36.54
C ASP A 646 -7.98 0.05 -36.09
N GLY A 647 -8.23 0.13 -34.78
CA GLY A 647 -9.29 0.91 -34.15
C GLY A 647 -10.68 0.32 -34.40
N GLY A 648 -11.59 0.59 -33.47
CA GLY A 648 -13.02 0.33 -33.67
C GLY A 648 -13.71 -0.51 -32.59
N VAL A 649 -13.05 -0.76 -31.46
CA VAL A 649 -13.70 -1.30 -30.26
C VAL A 649 -13.45 -0.35 -29.10
N ASP A 650 -14.42 0.53 -28.84
CA ASP A 650 -14.36 1.45 -27.70
C ASP A 650 -14.37 0.69 -26.36
N GLY A 651 -13.72 1.26 -25.34
CA GLY A 651 -13.81 0.78 -23.95
C GLY A 651 -12.83 -0.33 -23.55
N LEU A 652 -11.83 -0.67 -24.38
CA LEU A 652 -10.78 -1.65 -24.05
C LEU A 652 -9.66 -1.08 -23.16
N ASN A 653 -9.92 -0.04 -22.37
CA ASN A 653 -8.86 0.69 -21.64
C ASN A 653 -8.14 -0.23 -20.65
N TYR A 654 -6.92 -0.65 -21.04
CA TYR A 654 -5.94 -1.48 -20.33
C TYR A 654 -6.39 -2.91 -19.99
N VAL A 655 -7.68 -3.23 -20.11
CA VAL A 655 -8.25 -4.56 -19.88
C VAL A 655 -9.33 -4.88 -20.91
N ALA A 656 -9.32 -6.11 -21.41
CA ALA A 656 -10.28 -6.59 -22.40
C ALA A 656 -10.61 -8.07 -22.19
N SER A 657 -11.72 -8.50 -22.77
CA SER A 657 -12.04 -9.92 -22.93
C SER A 657 -12.21 -10.30 -24.39
N TYR A 658 -11.84 -11.52 -24.73
CA TYR A 658 -12.00 -12.11 -26.05
C TYR A 658 -12.83 -13.37 -25.95
N SER A 659 -13.96 -13.39 -26.63
CA SER A 659 -14.84 -14.56 -26.67
C SER A 659 -14.35 -15.56 -27.73
N PHE A 660 -14.02 -16.78 -27.30
CA PHE A 660 -13.56 -17.84 -28.21
C PHE A 660 -14.63 -18.25 -29.23
N SER A 661 -15.91 -18.21 -28.81
CA SER A 661 -17.05 -18.62 -29.65
C SER A 661 -17.42 -17.57 -30.70
N SER A 662 -17.50 -16.30 -30.31
CA SER A 662 -17.87 -15.21 -31.23
C SER A 662 -16.69 -14.61 -31.99
N LYS A 663 -15.45 -14.91 -31.56
CA LYS A 663 -14.19 -14.36 -32.08
C LYS A 663 -14.18 -12.83 -32.09
N LYS A 664 -14.59 -12.22 -30.97
CA LYS A 664 -14.66 -10.76 -30.81
C LYS A 664 -14.09 -10.32 -29.48
N TRP A 665 -13.51 -9.12 -29.50
CA TRP A 665 -13.19 -8.34 -28.31
C TRP A 665 -14.46 -7.78 -27.68
N VAL A 666 -14.51 -7.78 -26.35
CA VAL A 666 -15.59 -7.27 -25.52
C VAL A 666 -14.95 -6.50 -24.36
N SER A 667 -15.42 -5.27 -24.14
CA SER A 667 -14.95 -4.43 -23.03
C SER A 667 -15.46 -4.93 -21.68
N LEU A 668 -14.70 -4.64 -20.61
CA LEU A 668 -15.13 -4.86 -19.22
C LEU A 668 -15.61 -3.52 -18.66
N GLY A 669 -16.83 -3.12 -19.01
CA GLY A 669 -17.29 -1.74 -18.87
C GLY A 669 -16.49 -0.82 -19.79
N ASP A 670 -15.94 0.26 -19.25
CA ASP A 670 -14.99 1.14 -19.96
C ASP A 670 -13.53 0.89 -19.55
N GLY A 671 -13.24 -0.13 -18.73
CA GLY A 671 -11.90 -0.48 -18.26
C GLY A 671 -11.40 0.37 -17.09
N VAL A 672 -10.08 0.54 -17.00
CA VAL A 672 -9.39 1.26 -15.92
C VAL A 672 -8.57 2.43 -16.46
N ASN A 673 -7.98 3.27 -15.61
CA ASN A 673 -7.22 4.46 -16.03
C ASN A 673 -5.69 4.27 -16.13
N GLY A 674 -5.18 3.05 -16.03
CA GLY A 674 -3.74 2.79 -16.02
C GLY A 674 -3.37 1.34 -16.34
N ARG A 675 -2.07 1.08 -16.45
CA ARG A 675 -1.47 -0.20 -16.86
C ARG A 675 -1.96 -1.36 -15.98
N VAL A 676 -2.42 -2.44 -16.61
CA VAL A 676 -2.75 -3.71 -15.92
C VAL A 676 -1.57 -4.67 -16.08
N ASP A 677 -1.00 -5.11 -14.96
CA ASP A 677 0.15 -6.00 -14.94
C ASP A 677 -0.25 -7.47 -14.82
N ASN A 678 -1.31 -7.77 -14.06
CA ASN A 678 -1.74 -9.15 -13.78
C ASN A 678 -3.26 -9.31 -13.84
N ILE A 679 -3.70 -10.47 -14.33
CA ILE A 679 -5.08 -10.92 -14.30
C ILE A 679 -5.13 -12.37 -13.80
N TYR A 680 -5.96 -12.64 -12.80
CA TYR A 680 -6.14 -13.98 -12.25
C TYR A 680 -7.63 -14.33 -12.07
N PRO A 681 -8.06 -15.53 -12.46
CA PRO A 681 -9.34 -16.07 -12.02
C PRO A 681 -9.27 -16.39 -10.52
N LEU A 682 -10.24 -15.92 -9.75
CA LEU A 682 -10.32 -16.15 -8.30
C LEU A 682 -11.74 -16.55 -7.90
N GLU A 683 -11.86 -17.66 -7.20
CA GLU A 683 -13.08 -17.97 -6.46
C GLU A 683 -13.13 -17.06 -5.23
N MET A 684 -14.17 -16.22 -5.15
CA MET A 684 -14.36 -15.28 -4.06
C MET A 684 -15.82 -15.34 -3.61
N ASN A 685 -16.04 -15.34 -2.29
CA ASN A 685 -17.34 -15.11 -1.70
C ASN A 685 -17.61 -13.61 -1.71
N VAL A 686 -17.99 -13.09 -2.87
CA VAL A 686 -18.10 -11.65 -3.14
C VAL A 686 -19.35 -11.05 -2.48
N SER A 687 -20.40 -11.84 -2.32
CA SER A 687 -21.58 -11.52 -1.51
C SER A 687 -22.38 -12.79 -1.21
N SER A 688 -23.40 -12.70 -0.37
CA SER A 688 -24.36 -13.79 -0.12
C SER A 688 -25.12 -14.26 -1.38
N ALA A 689 -25.04 -13.53 -2.50
CA ALA A 689 -25.76 -13.79 -3.74
C ALA A 689 -24.88 -14.28 -4.90
N VAL A 690 -23.54 -14.21 -4.81
CA VAL A 690 -22.63 -14.52 -5.91
C VAL A 690 -21.52 -15.46 -5.44
N ASN A 691 -21.67 -16.74 -5.75
CA ASN A 691 -20.64 -17.75 -5.62
C ASN A 691 -20.18 -18.16 -7.03
N GLU A 692 -19.29 -17.38 -7.63
CA GLU A 692 -18.71 -17.64 -8.95
C GLU A 692 -17.20 -17.33 -8.97
N THR A 693 -16.49 -17.90 -9.95
CA THR A 693 -15.11 -17.48 -10.24
C THR A 693 -15.11 -16.09 -10.87
N THR A 694 -14.54 -15.13 -10.16
CA THR A 694 -14.35 -13.75 -10.60
C THR A 694 -13.01 -13.55 -11.28
N ILE A 695 -12.79 -12.38 -11.88
CA ILE A 695 -11.52 -12.01 -12.49
C ILE A 695 -10.91 -10.86 -11.69
N ALA A 696 -9.84 -11.15 -10.96
CA ALA A 696 -9.03 -10.14 -10.28
C ALA A 696 -8.08 -9.48 -11.28
N VAL A 697 -8.06 -8.15 -11.28
CA VAL A 697 -7.26 -7.31 -12.16
C VAL A 697 -6.37 -6.44 -11.28
N SER A 698 -5.06 -6.46 -11.51
CA SER A 698 -4.10 -5.69 -10.71
C SER A 698 -3.03 -5.00 -11.56
N GLY A 699 -2.65 -3.78 -11.16
CA GLY A 699 -1.69 -2.96 -11.89
C GLY A 699 -1.54 -1.54 -11.33
N ASP A 700 -0.99 -0.64 -12.16
CA ASP A 700 -0.74 0.76 -11.84
C ASP A 700 -1.92 1.66 -12.29
N PHE A 701 -3.11 1.37 -11.77
CA PHE A 701 -4.32 2.17 -11.99
C PHE A 701 -4.92 2.63 -10.65
N THR A 702 -5.61 3.75 -10.68
CA THR A 702 -6.22 4.37 -9.48
C THR A 702 -7.74 4.49 -9.59
N LYS A 703 -8.31 4.06 -10.73
CA LYS A 703 -9.73 4.25 -11.03
C LYS A 703 -10.27 3.22 -12.01
N ILE A 704 -11.47 2.74 -11.73
CA ILE A 704 -12.37 2.09 -12.68
C ILE A 704 -13.13 3.21 -13.40
N LEU A 705 -13.14 3.18 -14.73
CA LEU A 705 -13.77 4.22 -15.54
C LEU A 705 -15.31 4.14 -15.46
N ALA A 706 -15.96 5.30 -15.55
CA ALA A 706 -17.42 5.37 -15.56
C ALA A 706 -17.96 4.64 -16.80
N HIS A 707 -19.07 3.91 -16.66
CA HIS A 707 -19.69 3.18 -17.77
C HIS A 707 -21.22 3.16 -17.63
N GLY A 708 -21.92 3.62 -18.66
CA GLY A 708 -23.39 3.75 -18.62
C GLY A 708 -23.83 4.65 -17.46
N ASP A 709 -24.71 4.13 -16.60
CA ASP A 709 -25.20 4.83 -15.40
C ASP A 709 -24.28 4.64 -14.17
N SER A 710 -23.20 3.85 -14.29
CA SER A 710 -22.27 3.60 -13.19
C SER A 710 -21.16 4.68 -13.15
N PRO A 711 -21.01 5.43 -12.04
CA PRO A 711 -19.96 6.44 -11.92
C PRO A 711 -18.57 5.80 -11.82
N ALA A 712 -17.52 6.59 -12.07
CA ALA A 712 -16.15 6.12 -11.95
C ALA A 712 -15.79 5.86 -10.48
N VAL A 713 -15.19 4.70 -10.18
CA VAL A 713 -14.89 4.26 -8.80
C VAL A 713 -13.38 4.31 -8.55
N PHE A 714 -12.98 4.90 -7.43
CA PHE A 714 -11.58 4.90 -7.00
C PHE A 714 -11.18 3.53 -6.47
N VAL A 715 -9.98 3.08 -6.84
CA VAL A 715 -9.40 1.80 -6.42
C VAL A 715 -7.89 1.96 -6.31
N ALA A 716 -7.23 1.19 -5.44
CA ALA A 716 -5.78 1.29 -5.24
C ALA A 716 -5.02 0.15 -5.93
N GLY A 717 -5.09 0.08 -7.27
CA GLY A 717 -4.32 -0.88 -8.08
C GLY A 717 -4.88 -2.31 -8.13
N PHE A 718 -6.09 -2.51 -7.60
CA PHE A 718 -6.79 -3.79 -7.61
C PHE A 718 -8.30 -3.60 -7.86
N ALA A 719 -8.87 -4.40 -8.76
CA ALA A 719 -10.28 -4.40 -9.10
C ALA A 719 -10.76 -5.82 -9.41
N ILE A 720 -12.04 -6.11 -9.19
CA ILE A 720 -12.62 -7.44 -9.42
C ILE A 720 -13.75 -7.31 -10.43
N TRP A 721 -13.66 -8.08 -11.52
CA TRP A 721 -14.73 -8.18 -12.50
C TRP A 721 -15.59 -9.42 -12.22
N VAL A 722 -16.91 -9.24 -12.21
CA VAL A 722 -17.91 -10.28 -11.93
C VAL A 722 -18.53 -10.74 -13.26
N PRO A 723 -18.11 -11.90 -13.83
CA PRO A 723 -18.48 -12.27 -15.19
C PRO A 723 -19.97 -12.48 -15.42
N SER A 724 -20.70 -13.09 -14.47
CA SER A 724 -22.15 -13.34 -14.63
C SER A 724 -22.97 -12.06 -14.71
N GLN A 725 -22.53 -11.00 -14.02
CA GLN A 725 -23.22 -9.72 -13.95
C GLN A 725 -22.70 -8.68 -14.94
N LYS A 726 -21.50 -8.91 -15.51
CA LYS A 726 -20.80 -7.97 -16.39
C LYS A 726 -20.61 -6.59 -15.75
N VAL A 727 -20.19 -6.59 -14.49
CA VAL A 727 -19.96 -5.38 -13.70
C VAL A 727 -18.71 -5.56 -12.87
N TRP A 728 -18.03 -4.45 -12.57
CA TRP A 728 -16.99 -4.43 -11.56
C TRP A 728 -17.64 -4.57 -10.19
N LEU A 729 -17.10 -5.44 -9.34
CA LEU A 729 -17.57 -5.61 -7.97
C LEU A 729 -17.67 -4.25 -7.29
N GLN A 730 -16.60 -3.45 -7.35
CA GLN A 730 -16.48 -2.10 -6.78
C GLN A 730 -17.54 -1.09 -7.27
N SER A 731 -18.26 -1.39 -8.35
CA SER A 731 -19.36 -0.55 -8.86
C SER A 731 -20.75 -0.95 -8.34
N LEU A 732 -20.88 -2.08 -7.62
CA LEU A 732 -22.13 -2.49 -6.97
C LEU A 732 -22.46 -1.59 -5.77
N ASN A 733 -23.75 -1.42 -5.48
CA ASN A 733 -24.23 -0.56 -4.37
C ASN A 733 -24.29 -1.26 -3.01
N ASP A 734 -23.84 -2.52 -2.90
CA ASP A 734 -23.81 -3.28 -1.65
C ASP A 734 -22.54 -2.97 -0.83
N THR A 735 -22.54 -3.32 0.46
CA THR A 735 -21.35 -3.22 1.33
C THR A 735 -20.24 -4.10 0.79
N GLN A 736 -19.06 -3.53 0.56
CA GLN A 736 -17.95 -4.25 -0.06
C GLN A 736 -16.70 -4.21 0.81
N MET A 737 -15.92 -5.29 0.72
CA MET A 737 -14.56 -5.27 1.25
C MET A 737 -13.70 -4.29 0.45
N GLU A 738 -12.97 -3.44 1.17
CA GLU A 738 -11.98 -2.56 0.57
C GLU A 738 -10.68 -3.33 0.34
N PHE A 739 -10.11 -3.17 -0.85
CA PHE A 739 -8.85 -3.77 -1.24
C PHE A 739 -7.86 -2.68 -1.63
N ALA A 740 -6.65 -2.74 -1.07
CA ALA A 740 -5.56 -1.85 -1.43
C ALA A 740 -4.29 -2.63 -1.78
N GLY A 741 -3.54 -2.14 -2.76
CA GLY A 741 -2.26 -2.71 -3.16
C GLY A 741 -2.35 -3.60 -4.39
N ARG A 742 -1.35 -4.47 -4.57
CA ARG A 742 -1.17 -5.22 -5.82
C ARG A 742 -1.14 -6.72 -5.59
N LEU A 743 -1.93 -7.44 -6.37
CA LEU A 743 -1.88 -8.90 -6.48
C LEU A 743 -0.84 -9.27 -7.55
N SER A 744 0.13 -10.11 -7.18
CA SER A 744 1.25 -10.48 -8.03
C SER A 744 1.34 -11.96 -8.37
N ALA A 745 0.71 -12.85 -7.60
CA ALA A 745 0.58 -14.26 -7.96
C ALA A 745 -0.57 -14.92 -7.20
N VAL A 746 -1.05 -16.06 -7.70
CA VAL A 746 -2.09 -16.88 -7.09
C VAL A 746 -1.71 -18.35 -7.24
N ALA A 747 -1.86 -19.13 -6.18
CA ALA A 747 -1.75 -20.59 -6.23
C ALA A 747 -2.90 -21.25 -5.47
N THR A 748 -3.50 -22.29 -6.05
CA THR A 748 -4.62 -23.01 -5.44
C THR A 748 -4.23 -24.46 -5.15
N HIS A 749 -4.54 -24.94 -3.95
CA HIS A 749 -4.37 -26.34 -3.57
C HIS A 749 -5.51 -26.79 -2.64
N ASN A 750 -6.16 -27.91 -2.95
CA ASN A 750 -7.34 -28.42 -2.22
C ASN A 750 -8.40 -27.33 -1.94
N ASP A 751 -8.82 -26.63 -2.99
CA ASP A 751 -9.80 -25.53 -2.94
C ASP A 751 -9.41 -24.32 -2.07
N THR A 752 -8.18 -24.30 -1.54
CA THR A 752 -7.62 -23.16 -0.81
C THR A 752 -6.77 -22.33 -1.76
N SER A 753 -7.16 -21.08 -2.00
CA SER A 753 -6.40 -20.12 -2.79
C SER A 753 -5.47 -19.31 -1.90
N LEU A 754 -4.19 -19.33 -2.23
CA LEU A 754 -3.16 -18.50 -1.64
C LEU A 754 -2.85 -17.36 -2.61
N LEU A 755 -2.87 -16.15 -2.08
CA LEU A 755 -2.56 -14.95 -2.85
C LEU A 755 -1.13 -14.53 -2.53
N ALA A 756 -0.46 -13.86 -3.45
CA ALA A 756 0.78 -13.17 -3.14
C ALA A 756 0.78 -11.75 -3.69
N GLY A 757 1.40 -10.84 -2.96
CA GLY A 757 1.47 -9.44 -3.33
C GLY A 757 1.58 -8.50 -2.14
N SER A 758 1.30 -7.23 -2.41
CA SER A 758 1.16 -6.18 -1.39
C SER A 758 -0.31 -5.92 -1.02
N LEU A 759 -1.21 -6.78 -1.49
CA LEU A 759 -2.65 -6.68 -1.28
C LEU A 759 -2.99 -6.70 0.22
N ALA A 760 -3.86 -5.80 0.64
CA ALA A 760 -4.41 -5.68 1.98
C ALA A 760 -5.92 -5.44 1.91
N THR A 761 -6.61 -5.81 2.98
CA THR A 761 -8.04 -5.60 3.18
C THR A 761 -8.28 -5.24 4.64
N ASP A 762 -9.00 -4.16 4.92
CA ASP A 762 -9.26 -3.73 6.30
C ASP A 762 -10.76 -3.72 6.64
N GLY A 763 -11.54 -4.52 5.91
CA GLY A 763 -12.97 -4.72 6.14
C GLY A 763 -13.86 -3.99 5.16
N PHE A 764 -15.04 -3.56 5.60
CA PHE A 764 -16.08 -3.00 4.75
C PHE A 764 -15.89 -1.50 4.53
N ASN A 765 -16.28 -1.00 3.36
CA ASN A 765 -16.30 0.44 3.09
C ASN A 765 -17.36 1.14 3.96
N ALA A 766 -16.97 2.18 4.71
CA ALA A 766 -17.73 2.85 5.73
C ALA A 766 -17.61 4.39 5.73
N GLY A 767 -17.08 5.01 4.67
CA GLY A 767 -17.24 6.46 4.42
C GLY A 767 -17.03 7.41 5.61
N GLY A 768 -16.11 7.08 6.53
CA GLY A 768 -15.79 7.83 7.74
C GLY A 768 -16.75 7.68 8.93
N ALA A 769 -17.83 6.88 8.83
CA ALA A 769 -18.76 6.68 9.92
C ALA A 769 -19.40 5.28 9.93
N VAL A 770 -19.38 4.62 11.08
CA VAL A 770 -19.89 3.25 11.27
C VAL A 770 -20.76 3.17 12.53
N SER A 771 -21.91 2.51 12.43
CA SER A 771 -22.75 2.23 13.59
C SER A 771 -22.23 0.97 14.28
N LEU A 772 -22.08 1.03 15.60
CA LEU A 772 -21.83 -0.14 16.43
C LEU A 772 -23.18 -0.70 16.89
N SER A 773 -23.44 -1.97 16.61
CA SER A 773 -24.70 -2.65 16.92
C SER A 773 -24.44 -3.99 17.60
N GLU A 774 -25.38 -4.42 18.42
CA GLU A 774 -25.38 -5.73 19.07
C GLU A 774 -26.62 -6.49 18.59
N SER A 775 -26.45 -7.70 18.08
CA SER A 775 -27.54 -8.57 17.64
C SER A 775 -27.25 -10.03 17.94
N ASP A 776 -28.20 -10.73 18.58
CA ASP A 776 -28.07 -12.15 18.97
C ASP A 776 -26.76 -12.46 19.76
N ASP A 777 -26.36 -11.54 20.66
CA ASP A 777 -25.11 -11.57 21.47
C ASP A 777 -23.80 -11.39 20.66
N ASP A 778 -23.88 -11.08 19.35
CA ASP A 778 -22.72 -10.74 18.52
C ASP A 778 -22.68 -9.23 18.21
N LEU A 779 -21.47 -8.66 18.32
CA LEU A 779 -21.18 -7.27 18.01
C LEU A 779 -20.92 -7.12 16.50
N ASP A 780 -21.54 -6.13 15.87
CA ASP A 780 -21.40 -5.88 14.43
C ASP A 780 -21.17 -4.39 14.12
N LEU A 781 -20.51 -4.15 12.99
CA LEU A 781 -20.23 -2.84 12.44
C LEU A 781 -21.09 -2.62 11.19
N ILE A 782 -22.00 -1.65 11.27
CA ILE A 782 -22.92 -1.32 10.17
C ILE A 782 -22.49 0.01 9.53
N PRO A 783 -21.90 0.00 8.32
CA PRO A 783 -21.56 1.22 7.59
C PRO A 783 -22.75 2.15 7.38
N LEU A 784 -22.55 3.45 7.59
CA LEU A 784 -23.55 4.45 7.21
C LEU A 784 -23.49 4.72 5.70
N PRO A 785 -24.61 5.04 5.03
CA PRO A 785 -24.66 5.18 3.58
C PRO A 785 -24.02 6.49 3.10
N MET A 786 -22.70 6.58 3.19
CA MET A 786 -21.87 7.70 2.74
C MET A 786 -20.78 7.22 1.80
N LYS A 787 -20.50 8.00 0.75
CA LYS A 787 -19.41 7.75 -0.20
C LYS A 787 -18.57 9.03 -0.30
N LEU A 788 -17.43 9.05 0.38
CA LEU A 788 -16.58 10.24 0.42
C LEU A 788 -15.87 10.45 -0.93
N GLU A 789 -15.77 11.71 -1.35
CA GLU A 789 -15.02 12.10 -2.55
C GLU A 789 -13.58 12.48 -2.17
N HIS A 790 -12.61 11.95 -2.93
CA HIS A 790 -11.19 12.25 -2.74
C HIS A 790 -10.61 13.09 -3.89
N PRO A 791 -10.26 14.37 -3.67
CA PRO A 791 -9.57 15.16 -4.67
C PRO A 791 -8.14 14.66 -4.87
N SER A 792 -7.73 14.52 -6.14
CA SER A 792 -6.41 13.98 -6.57
C SER A 792 -5.20 14.87 -6.23
N THR A 793 -5.36 15.95 -5.49
CA THR A 793 -4.31 16.92 -5.21
C THR A 793 -3.72 16.72 -3.81
N LYS A 794 -2.44 16.30 -3.78
CA LYS A 794 -1.57 16.29 -2.59
C LYS A 794 -1.34 17.73 -2.09
N SER A 795 -2.34 18.33 -1.46
CA SER A 795 -2.14 19.58 -0.73
C SER A 795 -1.86 19.24 0.72
N GLY A 796 -0.57 19.21 1.07
CA GLY A 796 -0.14 19.04 2.46
C GLY A 796 -0.62 20.20 3.33
N SER A 797 -1.28 19.87 4.44
CA SER A 797 -1.17 20.51 5.76
C SER A 797 -2.25 20.00 6.72
N ASP A 798 -1.82 19.29 7.77
CA ASP A 798 -2.31 19.23 9.18
C ASP A 798 -3.79 19.33 9.59
N TYR A 799 -4.77 19.27 8.69
CA TYR A 799 -6.18 19.19 9.08
C TYR A 799 -6.81 17.86 8.64
N THR A 800 -7.39 17.15 9.60
CA THR A 800 -8.16 15.91 9.45
C THR A 800 -9.20 16.05 8.34
N GLN A 801 -9.02 15.32 7.25
CA GLN A 801 -10.10 15.03 6.30
C GLN A 801 -10.97 13.93 6.90
N GLY A 802 -12.24 13.83 6.49
CA GLY A 802 -13.17 12.82 6.98
C GLY A 802 -14.25 13.36 7.92
N VAL A 803 -14.99 12.45 8.57
CA VAL A 803 -16.08 12.74 9.49
C VAL A 803 -15.50 12.85 10.91
N ILE A 804 -15.75 13.95 11.60
CA ILE A 804 -15.10 14.25 12.89
C ILE A 804 -16.06 14.04 14.06
N THR A 805 -17.33 14.41 13.89
CA THR A 805 -18.36 14.42 14.93
C THR A 805 -19.73 14.09 14.33
N GLY A 806 -20.68 13.74 15.19
CA GLY A 806 -22.09 13.64 14.80
C GLY A 806 -23.03 13.80 15.98
N VAL A 807 -24.33 13.78 15.68
CA VAL A 807 -25.42 13.82 16.66
C VAL A 807 -26.66 13.15 16.08
N TYR A 808 -27.40 12.43 16.94
CA TYR A 808 -28.74 11.95 16.60
C TYR A 808 -29.79 13.00 16.94
N ASP A 809 -30.79 13.15 16.08
CA ASP A 809 -31.98 13.93 16.39
C ASP A 809 -33.24 13.07 16.24
N THR A 810 -33.83 12.77 17.39
CA THR A 810 -35.11 12.07 17.53
C THR A 810 -36.24 12.97 18.01
N SER A 811 -35.96 14.28 18.17
CA SER A 811 -36.97 15.23 18.61
C SER A 811 -38.00 15.49 17.51
N SER A 812 -39.23 15.84 17.90
CA SER A 812 -40.33 16.13 16.97
C SER A 812 -40.59 15.01 15.93
N ASP A 813 -40.49 13.74 16.37
CA ASP A 813 -40.64 12.52 15.55
C ASP A 813 -39.63 12.40 14.38
N ARG A 814 -38.53 13.18 14.41
CA ARG A 814 -37.46 13.07 13.42
C ARG A 814 -36.63 11.80 13.67
N ASN A 815 -35.94 11.36 12.63
CA ASN A 815 -35.03 10.23 12.69
C ASN A 815 -33.78 10.58 11.87
N LEU A 816 -33.03 11.56 12.37
CA LEU A 816 -31.84 12.07 11.68
C LEU A 816 -30.58 11.58 12.38
N THR A 817 -29.64 11.07 11.58
CA THR A 817 -28.23 10.99 11.96
C THR A 817 -27.52 12.12 11.25
N ILE A 818 -26.97 13.07 12.01
CA ILE A 818 -26.30 14.26 11.47
C ILE A 818 -24.81 14.09 11.68
N LEU A 819 -24.04 14.14 10.61
CA LEU A 819 -22.60 13.93 10.62
C LEU A 819 -21.90 15.19 10.15
N GLY A 820 -20.75 15.52 10.73
CA GLY A 820 -19.94 16.62 10.22
C GLY A 820 -18.45 16.48 10.44
N GLY A 821 -17.73 17.24 9.61
CA GLY A 821 -16.29 17.19 9.54
C GLY A 821 -15.77 18.04 8.39
N ARG A 822 -14.74 17.53 7.72
CA ARG A 822 -14.20 18.09 6.48
C ARG A 822 -14.20 16.99 5.43
N PHE A 823 -15.32 16.87 4.75
CA PHE A 823 -15.54 15.89 3.70
C PHE A 823 -16.44 16.44 2.62
N THR A 824 -16.43 15.76 1.48
CA THR A 824 -17.37 15.94 0.37
C THR A 824 -17.99 14.57 0.08
N THR A 825 -19.31 14.50 -0.12
CA THR A 825 -20.04 13.28 -0.49
C THR A 825 -21.14 13.62 -1.50
N THR A 826 -21.72 12.61 -2.15
CA THR A 826 -22.87 12.78 -3.04
C THR A 826 -24.19 12.50 -2.31
N ALA A 827 -25.16 13.41 -2.42
CA ALA A 827 -26.53 13.24 -1.94
C ALA A 827 -27.33 12.23 -2.77
N THR A 828 -28.46 11.76 -2.23
CA THR A 828 -29.36 10.82 -2.93
C THR A 828 -29.90 11.39 -4.25
N ASN A 829 -30.01 12.72 -4.38
CA ASN A 829 -30.44 13.40 -5.61
C ASN A 829 -29.27 13.72 -6.58
N GLY A 830 -28.04 13.28 -6.27
CA GLY A 830 -26.84 13.53 -7.07
C GLY A 830 -26.12 14.86 -6.80
N SER A 831 -26.61 15.73 -5.90
CA SER A 831 -25.91 16.98 -5.56
C SER A 831 -24.73 16.74 -4.61
N THR A 832 -23.71 17.58 -4.70
CA THR A 832 -22.57 17.57 -3.77
C THR A 832 -22.98 18.06 -2.38
N VAL A 833 -22.50 17.37 -1.34
CA VAL A 833 -22.69 17.70 0.07
C VAL A 833 -21.32 17.89 0.71
N ASP A 834 -21.08 19.08 1.25
CA ASP A 834 -19.85 19.42 1.97
C ASP A 834 -20.12 19.58 3.46
N ASN A 835 -19.13 19.18 4.28
CA ASN A 835 -19.00 19.45 5.71
C ASN A 835 -20.05 18.86 6.66
N VAL A 836 -21.34 18.82 6.29
CA VAL A 836 -22.45 18.29 7.09
C VAL A 836 -23.39 17.46 6.22
N ALA A 837 -23.63 16.23 6.64
CA ALA A 837 -24.55 15.31 5.99
C ALA A 837 -25.72 14.98 6.95
N PHE A 838 -26.94 15.03 6.41
CA PHE A 838 -28.16 14.62 7.10
C PHE A 838 -28.61 13.27 6.53
N LEU A 839 -28.58 12.24 7.35
CA LEU A 839 -29.10 10.91 7.02
C LEU A 839 -30.48 10.76 7.63
N ASN A 840 -31.51 10.75 6.80
CA ASN A 840 -32.89 10.53 7.24
C ASN A 840 -33.22 9.05 7.23
N GLY A 841 -33.29 8.42 8.40
CA GLY A 841 -33.59 7.00 8.55
C GLY A 841 -35.05 6.62 8.29
N THR A 842 -35.96 7.59 8.12
CA THR A 842 -37.37 7.33 7.74
C THR A 842 -37.57 7.37 6.23
N GLU A 843 -36.93 8.32 5.55
CA GLU A 843 -37.02 8.48 4.09
C GLU A 843 -35.90 7.76 3.32
N GLU A 844 -34.87 7.29 4.02
CA GLU A 844 -33.65 6.69 3.46
C GLU A 844 -32.92 7.65 2.50
N THR A 845 -32.88 8.94 2.85
CA THR A 845 -32.27 10.00 2.04
C THR A 845 -31.05 10.62 2.72
N LEU A 846 -30.01 10.90 1.93
CA LEU A 846 -28.85 11.71 2.28
C LEU A 846 -29.01 13.11 1.67
N THR A 847 -29.02 14.13 2.53
CA THR A 847 -29.02 15.54 2.13
C THR A 847 -27.90 16.32 2.81
N GLY A 848 -27.66 17.55 2.37
CA GLY A 848 -26.62 18.43 2.90
C GLY A 848 -27.16 19.80 3.25
N LEU A 849 -26.29 20.65 3.80
CA LEU A 849 -26.63 22.06 4.05
C LEU A 849 -26.90 22.82 2.73
N PRO A 850 -27.77 23.84 2.75
CA PRO A 850 -27.87 24.78 1.64
C PRO A 850 -26.57 25.57 1.47
N THR A 851 -26.42 26.26 0.34
CA THR A 851 -25.22 27.05 0.07
C THR A 851 -25.05 28.17 1.10
N GLY A 852 -23.83 28.34 1.60
CA GLY A 852 -23.52 29.39 2.58
C GLY A 852 -22.17 29.19 3.27
N LEU A 853 -21.81 27.96 3.58
CA LEU A 853 -20.47 27.61 4.11
C LEU A 853 -19.47 27.38 2.97
N GLN A 854 -18.21 27.69 3.23
CA GLN A 854 -17.12 27.32 2.32
C GLN A 854 -16.75 25.85 2.54
N SER A 855 -16.51 25.11 1.46
CA SER A 855 -16.20 23.66 1.50
C SER A 855 -14.92 23.32 2.28
N ASN A 856 -13.99 24.27 2.46
CA ASN A 856 -12.79 24.11 3.28
C ASN A 856 -13.05 24.30 4.79
N SER A 857 -14.29 24.59 5.21
CA SER A 857 -14.68 24.61 6.62
C SER A 857 -14.46 23.24 7.27
N THR A 858 -14.37 23.19 8.58
CA THR A 858 -14.26 21.94 9.33
C THR A 858 -15.19 22.00 10.53
N ILE A 859 -16.15 21.09 10.58
CA ILE A 859 -17.06 20.97 11.72
C ILE A 859 -16.42 20.05 12.76
N ILE A 860 -16.32 20.53 14.00
CA ILE A 860 -15.64 19.84 15.10
C ILE A 860 -16.62 19.47 16.21
N SER A 861 -17.67 20.28 16.41
CA SER A 861 -18.68 20.06 17.45
C SER A 861 -20.09 20.33 16.93
N MET A 862 -21.05 19.57 17.45
CA MET A 862 -22.47 19.71 17.13
C MET A 862 -23.31 19.63 18.40
N LEU A 863 -24.44 20.32 18.39
CA LEU A 863 -25.47 20.22 19.43
C LEU A 863 -26.83 20.46 18.81
N VAL A 864 -27.81 19.61 19.11
CA VAL A 864 -29.22 19.85 18.80
C VAL A 864 -29.92 20.29 20.08
N SER A 865 -30.59 21.43 20.05
CA SER A 865 -31.39 21.95 21.17
C SER A 865 -32.56 22.78 20.65
N ASN A 866 -33.77 22.48 21.12
CA ASN A 866 -35.02 23.16 20.71
C ASN A 866 -35.16 23.31 19.18
N ASP A 867 -35.09 22.19 18.44
CA ASP A 867 -35.15 22.13 16.98
C ASP A 867 -34.06 22.95 16.23
N THR A 868 -33.05 23.46 16.94
CA THR A 868 -31.92 24.19 16.36
C THR A 868 -30.66 23.35 16.43
N LEU A 869 -29.99 23.18 15.30
CA LEU A 869 -28.67 22.56 15.18
C LEU A 869 -27.59 23.65 15.26
N TYR A 870 -26.73 23.55 16.27
CA TYR A 870 -25.54 24.37 16.43
C TYR A 870 -24.34 23.65 15.83
N LEU A 871 -23.64 24.31 14.91
CA LEU A 871 -22.46 23.81 14.22
C LEU A 871 -21.25 24.62 14.67
N GLY A 872 -20.30 23.98 15.36
CA GLY A 872 -19.06 24.58 15.83
C GLY A 872 -17.85 24.00 15.12
N GLY A 873 -16.89 24.84 14.76
CA GLY A 873 -15.60 24.37 14.25
C GLY A 873 -14.75 25.50 13.71
N ASN A 874 -13.85 25.17 12.78
CA ASN A 874 -13.16 26.17 11.96
C ASN A 874 -14.04 26.46 10.74
N ILE A 875 -15.05 27.31 10.94
CA ILE A 875 -16.10 27.60 9.96
C ILE A 875 -15.87 28.98 9.35
N THR A 876 -16.01 29.07 8.03
CA THR A 876 -16.06 30.32 7.27
C THR A 876 -17.17 30.25 6.22
N GLY A 877 -17.91 31.35 6.05
CA GLY A 877 -19.02 31.39 5.10
C GLY A 877 -19.74 32.73 5.05
N THR A 878 -20.73 32.80 4.17
CA THR A 878 -21.65 33.94 4.05
C THR A 878 -23.08 33.41 4.00
N ILE A 879 -23.89 33.77 5.00
CA ILE A 879 -25.29 33.34 5.14
C ILE A 879 -26.15 34.61 5.19
N GLY A 880 -27.17 34.71 4.33
CA GLY A 880 -28.06 35.87 4.30
C GLY A 880 -27.37 37.22 3.98
N GLY A 881 -26.16 37.19 3.41
CA GLY A 881 -25.33 38.38 3.14
C GLY A 881 -24.36 38.77 4.26
N GLU A 882 -24.42 38.09 5.41
CA GLU A 882 -23.53 38.32 6.56
C GLU A 882 -22.44 37.25 6.64
N ASN A 883 -21.23 37.65 7.05
CA ASN A 883 -20.12 36.72 7.22
C ASN A 883 -20.24 35.97 8.55
N VAL A 884 -20.18 34.63 8.49
CA VAL A 884 -20.19 33.76 9.66
C VAL A 884 -18.80 33.18 9.93
N SER A 885 -18.47 32.98 11.21
CA SER A 885 -17.23 32.33 11.60
C SER A 885 -17.34 31.64 12.96
N GLY A 886 -16.76 30.43 13.05
CA GLY A 886 -16.67 29.63 14.28
C GLY A 886 -17.96 28.89 14.66
N LEU A 887 -19.10 29.59 14.70
CA LEU A 887 -20.40 29.04 15.09
C LEU A 887 -21.49 29.41 14.07
N VAL A 888 -22.32 28.44 13.69
CA VAL A 888 -23.47 28.61 12.78
C VAL A 888 -24.67 27.86 13.34
N THR A 889 -25.88 28.40 13.13
CA THR A 889 -27.14 27.77 13.56
C THR A 889 -28.03 27.43 12.37
N TYR A 890 -28.61 26.24 12.39
CA TYR A 890 -29.50 25.69 11.37
C TYR A 890 -30.85 25.30 11.98
N ASP A 891 -31.95 25.67 11.32
CA ASP A 891 -33.32 25.39 11.76
C ASP A 891 -33.77 24.05 11.15
N LEU A 892 -33.89 23.02 11.99
CA LEU A 892 -34.24 21.65 11.58
C LEU A 892 -35.71 21.49 11.16
N VAL A 893 -36.57 22.48 11.45
CA VAL A 893 -37.98 22.47 11.03
C VAL A 893 -38.13 23.09 9.66
N LYS A 894 -37.46 24.23 9.42
CA LYS A 894 -37.48 24.91 8.11
C LYS A 894 -36.54 24.27 7.09
N ASN A 895 -35.57 23.47 7.52
CA ASN A 895 -34.47 22.96 6.70
C ASN A 895 -33.65 24.07 6.03
N GLU A 896 -33.42 25.17 6.75
CA GLU A 896 -32.69 26.34 6.29
C GLU A 896 -31.74 26.85 7.39
N PHE A 897 -30.72 27.63 7.03
CA PHE A 897 -29.97 28.37 8.03
C PHE A 897 -30.91 29.30 8.81
N ALA A 898 -30.72 29.42 10.13
CA ALA A 898 -31.54 30.31 10.94
C ALA A 898 -31.49 31.75 10.41
N GLU A 899 -32.63 32.44 10.39
CA GLU A 899 -32.77 33.81 9.84
C GLU A 899 -31.81 34.81 10.51
N THR A 900 -31.53 34.62 11.79
CA THR A 900 -30.56 35.41 12.55
C THR A 900 -29.43 34.50 13.03
N GLN A 901 -28.23 34.69 12.49
CA GLN A 901 -27.04 33.96 12.92
C GLN A 901 -26.42 34.59 14.17
N PRO A 902 -25.84 33.79 15.09
CA PRO A 902 -25.03 34.32 16.18
C PRO A 902 -23.86 35.15 15.64
N TRP A 903 -23.40 36.13 16.42
CA TRP A 903 -22.20 36.87 16.06
C TRP A 903 -20.99 35.95 15.85
N GLY A 904 -20.29 36.15 14.73
CA GLY A 904 -19.09 35.37 14.41
C GLY A 904 -17.98 35.55 15.45
N LEU A 905 -17.29 34.45 15.72
CA LEU A 905 -16.17 34.40 16.65
C LEU A 905 -14.87 34.82 15.94
N ARG A 906 -13.98 35.52 16.66
CA ARG A 906 -12.70 36.01 16.14
C ARG A 906 -11.57 35.74 17.12
N GLY A 907 -10.39 35.38 16.62
CA GLY A 907 -9.21 35.00 17.38
C GLY A 907 -8.11 34.50 16.46
N LYS A 908 -7.22 33.66 17.00
CA LYS A 908 -6.09 33.11 16.23
C LYS A 908 -6.54 32.04 15.23
N THR A 909 -7.42 31.13 15.66
CA THR A 909 -7.95 30.05 14.81
C THR A 909 -9.46 30.18 14.59
N ASN A 910 -10.18 30.93 15.43
CA ASN A 910 -11.64 31.04 15.45
C ASN A 910 -12.35 29.69 15.69
N ALA A 911 -11.62 28.68 16.15
CA ALA A 911 -12.12 27.32 16.25
C ALA A 911 -13.05 27.16 17.45
N VAL A 912 -14.24 26.59 17.21
CA VAL A 912 -15.15 26.10 18.26
C VAL A 912 -15.01 24.60 18.38
N ASN A 913 -14.40 24.14 19.47
CA ASN A 913 -14.12 22.72 19.68
C ASN A 913 -15.21 22.03 20.51
N ALA A 914 -15.99 22.80 21.31
CA ALA A 914 -17.01 22.24 22.18
C ALA A 914 -18.23 23.16 22.28
N ILE A 915 -19.42 22.55 22.30
CA ILE A 915 -20.69 23.24 22.53
C ILE A 915 -21.46 22.42 23.57
N ALA A 916 -21.98 23.05 24.61
CA ALA A 916 -22.72 22.39 25.68
C ALA A 916 -24.00 23.16 26.04
N HIS A 917 -25.13 22.49 25.99
CA HIS A 917 -26.41 23.00 26.50
C HIS A 917 -26.46 22.90 28.02
N ARG A 918 -26.90 23.97 28.70
CA ARG A 918 -27.09 23.93 30.16
C ARG A 918 -28.44 23.31 30.52
N PRO A 919 -28.46 22.24 31.34
CA PRO A 919 -29.69 21.56 31.72
C PRO A 919 -30.77 22.50 32.28
N GLY A 920 -31.98 22.41 31.71
CA GLY A 920 -33.15 23.18 32.15
C GLY A 920 -33.13 24.68 31.84
N SER A 921 -32.29 25.14 30.91
CA SER A 921 -32.23 26.56 30.50
C SER A 921 -32.16 26.73 28.98
N SER A 922 -32.19 27.97 28.48
CA SER A 922 -31.87 28.32 27.08
C SER A 922 -30.38 28.64 26.88
N ASP A 923 -29.54 28.55 27.91
CA ASP A 923 -28.13 28.89 27.82
C ASP A 923 -27.35 27.79 27.08
N VAL A 924 -26.59 28.19 26.05
CA VAL A 924 -25.62 27.37 25.32
C VAL A 924 -24.22 27.91 25.58
N TYR A 925 -23.31 27.06 26.01
CA TYR A 925 -21.91 27.42 26.26
C TYR A 925 -21.05 26.94 25.10
N VAL A 926 -20.23 27.85 24.58
CA VAL A 926 -19.40 27.66 23.39
C VAL A 926 -17.94 27.80 23.80
N GLY A 927 -17.15 26.75 23.60
CA GLY A 927 -15.75 26.65 24.02
C GLY A 927 -14.81 26.41 22.84
N GLY A 928 -13.62 27.02 22.87
CA GLY A 928 -12.64 26.86 21.80
C GLY A 928 -11.43 27.80 21.87
N ASP A 929 -10.81 28.07 20.72
CA ASP A 929 -9.69 29.01 20.56
C ASP A 929 -10.13 30.27 19.78
N PHE A 930 -10.73 31.20 20.52
CA PHE A 930 -11.16 32.50 20.04
C PHE A 930 -11.01 33.57 21.13
N ALA A 931 -10.96 34.84 20.73
CA ALA A 931 -10.73 36.00 21.57
C ALA A 931 -11.96 36.91 21.75
N SER A 932 -12.94 36.83 20.86
CA SER A 932 -14.15 37.68 20.92
C SER A 932 -15.33 37.07 20.17
N ALA A 933 -16.56 37.43 20.60
CA ALA A 933 -17.81 37.18 19.89
C ALA A 933 -18.35 38.52 19.36
N GLY A 934 -18.24 38.75 18.05
CA GLY A 934 -18.51 40.07 17.47
C GLY A 934 -17.61 41.16 18.06
N THR A 935 -18.19 42.10 18.79
CA THR A 935 -17.46 43.17 19.52
C THR A 935 -17.29 42.90 21.01
N LEU A 936 -17.91 41.82 21.54
CA LEU A 936 -17.77 41.41 22.93
C LEU A 936 -16.42 40.69 23.10
N PRO A 937 -15.54 41.14 24.03
CA PRO A 937 -14.22 40.51 24.28
C PRO A 937 -14.37 39.21 25.07
N CYS A 938 -15.15 38.28 24.54
CA CYS A 938 -15.42 36.98 25.15
C CYS A 938 -14.44 35.94 24.58
N SER A 939 -13.46 35.53 25.39
CA SER A 939 -12.44 34.56 25.01
C SER A 939 -12.69 33.19 25.62
N THR A 940 -12.24 32.15 24.92
CA THR A 940 -12.14 30.75 25.37
C THR A 940 -13.49 30.06 25.65
N VAL A 941 -14.34 30.60 26.52
CA VAL A 941 -15.70 30.11 26.78
C VAL A 941 -16.69 31.26 26.83
N CYS A 942 -17.73 31.19 26.00
CA CYS A 942 -18.79 32.19 25.89
C CYS A 942 -20.17 31.56 26.11
N LYS A 943 -21.08 32.32 26.74
CA LYS A 943 -22.48 31.92 26.89
C LYS A 943 -23.31 32.62 25.83
N LEU A 944 -24.15 31.85 25.15
CA LEU A 944 -25.16 32.30 24.21
C LEU A 944 -26.54 31.99 24.81
N ASP A 945 -27.40 32.98 24.99
CA ASP A 945 -28.81 32.73 25.27
C ASP A 945 -29.52 32.42 23.95
N ALA A 946 -29.94 31.16 23.79
CA ALA A 946 -30.58 30.69 22.56
C ALA A 946 -31.93 31.37 22.27
N SER A 947 -32.57 32.00 23.26
CA SER A 947 -33.91 32.59 23.10
C SER A 947 -33.90 33.92 22.35
N ASP A 948 -32.83 34.72 22.48
CA ASP A 948 -32.68 36.03 21.86
C ASP A 948 -31.34 36.23 21.12
N ASN A 949 -30.51 35.17 21.06
CA ASN A 949 -29.21 35.16 20.40
C ASN A 949 -28.20 36.14 21.02
N SER A 950 -28.32 36.41 22.33
CA SER A 950 -27.44 37.33 23.06
C SER A 950 -26.21 36.65 23.66
N TRP A 951 -25.04 37.26 23.45
CA TRP A 951 -23.76 36.78 23.98
C TRP A 951 -23.44 37.42 25.34
N LEU A 952 -22.94 36.59 26.26
CA LEU A 952 -22.37 37.02 27.53
C LEU A 952 -21.02 36.34 27.74
N TRP A 953 -20.04 37.09 28.27
CA TRP A 953 -18.81 36.51 28.77
C TRP A 953 -18.99 36.10 30.24
N PRO A 954 -19.00 34.80 30.58
CA PRO A 954 -19.36 34.36 31.93
C PRO A 954 -18.40 34.90 33.01
N SER A 955 -17.11 34.96 32.70
CA SER A 955 -16.07 35.60 33.52
C SER A 955 -14.83 35.84 32.66
N SER A 956 -14.09 36.92 32.96
CA SER A 956 -12.82 37.26 32.31
C SER A 956 -11.60 36.51 32.85
N ASP A 957 -11.80 35.62 33.81
CA ASP A 957 -10.72 34.92 34.50
C ASP A 957 -10.12 33.78 33.67
N ILE A 958 -10.84 33.29 32.64
CA ILE A 958 -10.44 32.17 31.79
C ILE A 958 -9.82 32.64 30.47
N SER A 959 -8.72 31.99 30.07
CA SER A 959 -8.08 32.13 28.77
C SER A 959 -7.45 30.81 28.32
N GLY A 960 -6.98 30.74 27.07
CA GLY A 960 -6.42 29.53 26.47
C GLY A 960 -7.38 28.86 25.49
N SER A 961 -7.30 27.54 25.34
CA SER A 961 -8.13 26.75 24.42
C SER A 961 -8.83 25.60 25.16
N VAL A 962 -10.12 25.45 24.91
CA VAL A 962 -10.94 24.35 25.44
C VAL A 962 -11.19 23.35 24.33
N ILE A 963 -11.12 22.05 24.66
CA ILE A 963 -11.44 20.93 23.75
C ILE A 963 -12.76 20.25 24.10
N ALA A 964 -13.21 20.33 25.37
CA ALA A 964 -14.45 19.71 25.83
C ALA A 964 -15.15 20.56 26.89
N LEU A 965 -16.48 20.57 26.84
CA LEU A 965 -17.37 21.18 27.83
C LEU A 965 -18.41 20.13 28.26
N LYS A 966 -18.56 19.87 29.56
CA LYS A 966 -19.53 18.92 30.10
C LYS A 966 -20.15 19.44 31.40
N TRP A 967 -21.47 19.44 31.48
CA TRP A 967 -22.20 19.82 32.70
C TRP A 967 -22.27 18.62 33.63
N ALA A 968 -21.81 18.77 34.87
CA ALA A 968 -22.03 17.78 35.93
C ALA A 968 -23.43 17.92 36.54
N ASP A 969 -23.92 19.16 36.62
CA ASP A 969 -25.27 19.48 37.06
C ASP A 969 -25.70 20.85 36.49
N LYS A 970 -26.89 21.36 36.86
CA LYS A 970 -27.38 22.67 36.37
C LYS A 970 -26.56 23.89 36.82
N LYS A 971 -25.56 23.72 37.69
CA LYS A 971 -24.74 24.76 38.33
C LYS A 971 -23.25 24.65 38.04
N THR A 972 -22.74 23.46 37.73
CA THR A 972 -21.32 23.16 37.62
C THR A 972 -20.97 22.67 36.22
N LEU A 973 -20.18 23.45 35.49
CA LEU A 973 -19.68 23.12 34.15
C LEU A 973 -18.18 22.81 34.23
N TYR A 974 -17.76 21.69 33.66
CA TYR A 974 -16.37 21.33 33.47
C TYR A 974 -15.88 21.78 32.09
N ALA A 975 -14.69 22.35 32.04
CA ALA A 975 -13.96 22.66 30.82
C ALA A 975 -12.60 21.97 30.86
N ALA A 976 -12.26 21.26 29.79
CA ALA A 976 -10.98 20.58 29.63
C ALA A 976 -10.22 21.19 28.44
N GLY A 977 -8.92 21.47 28.59
CA GLY A 977 -8.05 21.93 27.51
C GLY A 977 -6.71 22.49 28.01
N ASP A 978 -6.08 23.37 27.23
CA ASP A 978 -4.95 24.19 27.70
C ASP A 978 -5.50 25.50 28.27
N ILE A 979 -5.87 25.47 29.55
CA ILE A 979 -6.65 26.52 30.21
C ILE A 979 -5.74 27.31 31.17
N ASN A 980 -5.94 28.63 31.21
CA ASN A 980 -5.35 29.49 32.21
C ASN A 980 -6.45 30.25 32.97
N ILE A 981 -6.45 30.10 34.29
CA ILE A 981 -7.36 30.80 35.22
C ILE A 981 -6.57 31.82 36.02
N SER A 982 -6.75 33.12 35.73
CA SER A 982 -6.10 34.26 36.42
C SER A 982 -4.58 34.11 36.58
N GLY A 983 -3.88 33.53 35.60
CA GLY A 983 -2.43 33.29 35.59
C GLY A 983 -2.01 31.86 35.95
N ASN A 984 -2.93 31.01 36.45
CA ASN A 984 -2.65 29.62 36.80
C ASN A 984 -3.02 28.68 35.64
N ASN A 985 -2.05 27.94 35.12
CA ASN A 985 -2.28 26.93 34.07
C ASN A 985 -2.87 25.64 34.64
N SER A 986 -3.94 25.17 34.02
CA SER A 986 -4.75 24.02 34.43
C SER A 986 -5.22 23.25 33.20
N ALA A 987 -5.21 21.91 33.24
CA ALA A 987 -5.80 21.09 32.19
C ALA A 987 -7.33 21.05 32.29
N ILE A 988 -7.86 21.25 33.50
CA ILE A 988 -9.29 21.23 33.80
C ILE A 988 -9.64 22.45 34.65
N ALA A 989 -10.78 23.06 34.33
CA ALA A 989 -11.38 24.13 35.12
C ALA A 989 -12.87 23.87 35.31
N THR A 990 -13.42 24.33 36.43
CA THR A 990 -14.84 24.26 36.73
C THR A 990 -15.45 25.66 36.81
N PHE A 991 -16.63 25.83 36.25
CA PHE A 991 -17.42 27.06 36.33
C PHE A 991 -18.65 26.84 37.20
N SER A 992 -18.87 27.77 38.13
CA SER A 992 -20.05 27.76 39.00
C SER A 992 -21.01 28.89 38.61
N THR A 993 -22.25 28.56 38.30
CA THR A 993 -23.28 29.56 37.95
C THR A 993 -23.71 30.41 39.15
N ASP A 994 -23.56 29.89 40.37
CA ASP A 994 -23.93 30.60 41.60
C ASP A 994 -22.96 31.76 41.89
N SER A 995 -21.67 31.56 41.63
CA SER A 995 -20.63 32.57 41.80
C SER A 995 -20.26 33.32 40.50
N SER A 996 -20.67 32.78 39.35
CA SER A 996 -20.24 33.25 38.01
C SER A 996 -18.72 33.34 37.88
N SER A 997 -17.99 32.35 38.39
CA SER A 997 -16.53 32.34 38.40
C SER A 997 -15.96 30.98 37.99
N TRP A 998 -14.75 31.01 37.43
CA TRP A 998 -13.96 29.82 37.08
C TRP A 998 -12.97 29.48 38.18
N THR A 999 -12.78 28.20 38.44
CA THR A 999 -11.77 27.67 39.37
C THR A 999 -10.93 26.60 38.69
N SER A 1000 -9.60 26.66 38.88
CA SER A 1000 -8.70 25.59 38.44
C SER A 1000 -9.00 24.30 39.21
N PHE A 1001 -9.13 23.17 38.51
CA PHE A 1001 -9.40 21.89 39.16
C PHE A 1001 -8.17 21.40 39.94
N PRO A 1002 -8.31 20.98 41.22
CA PRO A 1002 -7.18 20.50 42.02
C PRO A 1002 -6.40 19.38 41.32
N GLY A 1003 -5.07 19.39 41.43
CA GLY A 1003 -4.22 18.37 40.80
C GLY A 1003 -4.05 18.50 39.28
N SER A 1004 -4.82 19.34 38.58
CA SER A 1004 -4.76 19.46 37.11
C SER A 1004 -3.72 20.48 36.58
N SER A 1005 -2.74 20.88 37.40
CA SER A 1005 -1.70 21.82 36.98
C SER A 1005 -0.79 21.28 35.87
N LYS A 1006 -0.15 22.15 35.09
CA LYS A 1006 0.80 21.77 34.03
C LYS A 1006 2.00 20.93 34.52
N SER A 1007 2.35 21.00 35.81
CA SER A 1007 3.40 20.15 36.40
C SER A 1007 2.93 18.75 36.79
N ALA A 1008 1.62 18.57 36.97
CA ALA A 1008 1.02 17.29 37.32
C ALA A 1008 0.55 16.53 36.07
N ILE A 1009 0.11 17.25 35.03
CA ILE A 1009 -0.32 16.68 33.76
C ILE A 1009 0.86 16.65 32.77
N PRO A 1010 1.25 15.50 32.19
CA PRO A 1010 2.48 15.36 31.40
C PRO A 1010 2.58 16.17 30.10
N GLY A 1011 1.48 16.75 29.61
CA GLY A 1011 1.43 17.50 28.36
C GLY A 1011 0.04 18.03 28.02
N ASN A 1012 -0.20 18.26 26.73
CA ASN A 1012 -1.47 18.80 26.26
C ASN A 1012 -2.50 17.67 26.13
N ILE A 1013 -3.71 17.89 26.65
CA ILE A 1013 -4.80 16.93 26.51
C ILE A 1013 -5.49 17.08 25.16
N THR A 1014 -5.92 15.95 24.59
CA THR A 1014 -6.66 15.85 23.33
C THR A 1014 -7.99 15.10 23.48
N ALA A 1015 -8.19 14.39 24.59
CA ALA A 1015 -9.45 13.70 24.90
C ALA A 1015 -9.83 13.85 26.38
N PHE A 1016 -11.13 13.93 26.65
CA PHE A 1016 -11.75 14.00 27.97
C PHE A 1016 -13.01 13.13 27.97
N ALA A 1017 -13.09 12.18 28.90
CA ALA A 1017 -14.21 11.24 29.00
C ALA A 1017 -14.70 11.14 30.45
N PRO A 1018 -15.93 11.58 30.77
CA PRO A 1018 -16.54 11.28 32.06
C PRO A 1018 -16.63 9.78 32.31
N ALA A 1019 -16.55 9.38 33.58
CA ALA A 1019 -16.74 7.99 34.02
C ALA A 1019 -17.84 7.85 35.08
N SER A 1020 -18.58 8.94 35.33
CA SER A 1020 -19.68 9.06 36.29
C SER A 1020 -20.62 10.19 35.86
N GLU A 1021 -21.91 10.09 36.20
CA GLU A 1021 -22.94 11.09 35.83
C GLU A 1021 -22.63 12.48 36.40
N ASP A 1022 -22.11 12.55 37.63
CA ASP A 1022 -21.72 13.81 38.29
C ASP A 1022 -20.29 14.27 37.95
N ILE A 1023 -19.59 13.54 37.08
CA ILE A 1023 -18.21 13.81 36.66
C ILE A 1023 -17.25 13.88 37.86
N SER A 1024 -17.56 13.16 38.95
CA SER A 1024 -16.63 12.99 40.08
C SER A 1024 -15.44 12.12 39.70
N GLU A 1025 -15.65 11.19 38.78
CA GLU A 1025 -14.63 10.35 38.14
C GLU A 1025 -14.60 10.59 36.63
N PHE A 1026 -13.40 10.68 36.06
CA PHE A 1026 -13.20 10.91 34.61
C PHE A 1026 -11.80 10.52 34.14
N TRP A 1027 -11.63 10.49 32.82
CA TRP A 1027 -10.37 10.21 32.13
C TRP A 1027 -9.91 11.38 31.28
N ILE A 1028 -8.59 11.57 31.21
CA ILE A 1028 -7.92 12.47 30.28
C ILE A 1028 -6.79 11.77 29.55
N ALA A 1029 -6.61 12.13 28.28
CA ALA A 1029 -5.52 11.64 27.47
C ALA A 1029 -4.96 12.73 26.56
N GLY A 1030 -3.73 12.54 26.10
CA GLY A 1030 -3.10 13.46 25.17
C GLY A 1030 -1.65 13.15 24.87
N THR A 1031 -0.91 14.16 24.43
CA THR A 1031 0.49 14.04 24.04
C THR A 1031 1.38 14.71 25.07
N SER A 1032 2.31 13.94 25.62
CA SER A 1032 3.30 14.45 26.59
C SER A 1032 4.33 15.33 25.88
N THR A 1033 5.05 16.14 26.65
CA THR A 1033 6.09 17.06 26.13
C THR A 1033 7.22 16.38 25.37
N ASN A 1034 7.44 15.08 25.57
CA ASN A 1034 8.40 14.26 24.83
C ASN A 1034 7.84 13.65 23.53
N GLY A 1035 6.55 13.86 23.23
CA GLY A 1035 5.85 13.30 22.07
C GLY A 1035 5.14 11.97 22.31
N SER A 1036 5.28 11.32 23.46
CA SER A 1036 4.58 10.06 23.76
C SER A 1036 3.12 10.31 24.17
N ALA A 1037 2.22 9.39 23.82
CA ALA A 1037 0.84 9.42 24.32
C ALA A 1037 0.80 9.19 25.84
N PHE A 1038 -0.13 9.85 26.54
CA PHE A 1038 -0.43 9.59 27.94
C PHE A 1038 -1.94 9.46 28.16
N MET A 1039 -2.30 8.74 29.22
CA MET A 1039 -3.66 8.61 29.72
C MET A 1039 -3.63 8.67 31.25
N MET A 1040 -4.63 9.28 31.88
CA MET A 1040 -4.80 9.34 33.33
C MET A 1040 -6.27 9.29 33.72
N ASN A 1041 -6.55 8.59 34.81
CA ASN A 1041 -7.84 8.53 35.48
C ASN A 1041 -7.82 9.48 36.69
N TYR A 1042 -8.92 10.18 36.94
CA TYR A 1042 -9.18 10.86 38.20
C TYR A 1042 -10.24 10.06 38.96
N ASP A 1043 -9.89 9.58 40.15
CA ASP A 1043 -10.70 8.64 40.95
C ASP A 1043 -11.60 9.33 41.99
N GLY A 1044 -11.88 10.62 41.81
CA GLY A 1044 -12.55 11.45 42.80
C GLY A 1044 -11.59 12.14 43.78
N SER A 1045 -10.32 11.71 43.86
CA SER A 1045 -9.32 12.30 44.76
C SER A 1045 -8.00 12.67 44.08
N ASP A 1046 -7.39 11.76 43.35
CA ASP A 1046 -6.05 11.90 42.77
C ASP A 1046 -6.03 11.51 41.29
N PHE A 1047 -5.07 12.05 40.54
CA PHE A 1047 -4.79 11.63 39.17
C PHE A 1047 -3.87 10.41 39.18
N ASN A 1048 -4.37 9.30 38.65
CA ASN A 1048 -3.67 8.03 38.54
C ASN A 1048 -3.32 7.73 37.08
N SER A 1049 -2.10 7.23 36.84
CA SER A 1049 -1.66 6.81 35.51
C SER A 1049 -1.62 5.29 35.41
N PRO A 1050 -2.16 4.68 34.33
CA PRO A 1050 -1.98 3.26 34.02
C PRO A 1050 -0.56 2.94 33.49
N GLY A 1051 0.32 3.93 33.36
CA GLY A 1051 1.66 3.77 32.81
C GLY A 1051 1.70 3.96 31.28
N SER A 1052 2.75 3.43 30.65
CA SER A 1052 2.92 3.48 29.19
C SER A 1052 2.20 2.30 28.57
N LEU A 1053 1.09 2.58 27.87
CA LEU A 1053 0.25 1.59 27.20
C LEU A 1053 0.48 1.52 25.68
N PHE A 1054 1.10 2.56 25.12
CA PHE A 1054 1.22 2.77 23.68
C PHE A 1054 2.66 3.08 23.28
N SER A 1055 3.01 2.75 22.04
CA SER A 1055 4.30 3.07 21.43
C SER A 1055 4.34 4.51 20.90
N ASP A 1056 5.55 5.03 20.67
CA ASP A 1056 5.78 6.36 20.09
C ASP A 1056 5.07 6.52 18.74
N GLY A 1057 4.44 7.68 18.52
CA GLY A 1057 3.64 7.98 17.32
C GLY A 1057 2.13 7.86 17.54
N THR A 1058 1.68 7.33 18.67
CA THR A 1058 0.26 7.24 19.02
C THR A 1058 -0.38 8.61 19.22
N LEU A 1059 -1.55 8.84 18.61
CA LEU A 1059 -2.39 10.02 18.80
C LEU A 1059 -3.79 9.61 19.27
N ILE A 1060 -4.10 9.87 20.54
CA ILE A 1060 -5.45 9.64 21.09
C ILE A 1060 -6.34 10.83 20.73
N ARG A 1061 -7.43 10.57 20.00
CA ARG A 1061 -8.37 11.60 19.52
C ARG A 1061 -9.67 11.61 20.31
N GLY A 1062 -10.09 10.47 20.85
CA GLY A 1062 -11.32 10.33 21.63
C GLY A 1062 -11.22 9.21 22.64
N MET A 1063 -12.07 9.29 23.67
CA MET A 1063 -12.26 8.25 24.67
C MET A 1063 -13.73 8.22 25.08
N GLU A 1064 -14.27 7.04 25.40
CA GLU A 1064 -15.62 6.88 25.94
C GLU A 1064 -15.66 5.67 26.89
N ILE A 1065 -16.35 5.79 28.02
CA ILE A 1065 -16.62 4.66 28.91
C ILE A 1065 -17.83 3.91 28.38
N LEU A 1066 -17.73 2.61 28.18
CA LEU A 1066 -18.84 1.76 27.75
C LEU A 1066 -19.18 0.77 28.88
N PRO A 1067 -20.47 0.54 29.15
CA PRO A 1067 -20.88 -0.53 30.05
C PRO A 1067 -20.65 -1.91 29.41
N VAL A 1068 -20.45 -2.93 30.24
CA VAL A 1068 -20.28 -4.33 29.80
C VAL A 1068 -21.42 -5.20 30.33
N ASN A 1069 -21.81 -6.21 29.56
CA ASN A 1069 -22.82 -7.21 29.95
C ASN A 1069 -22.28 -8.18 31.02
N GLN A 1070 -20.96 -8.34 31.12
CA GLN A 1070 -20.29 -9.22 32.07
C GLN A 1070 -19.15 -8.49 32.78
N ASP A 1071 -19.29 -8.37 34.11
CA ASP A 1071 -18.28 -7.74 34.96
C ASP A 1071 -16.90 -8.40 34.79
N HIS A 1072 -15.87 -7.60 34.56
CA HIS A 1072 -14.50 -8.08 34.60
C HIS A 1072 -13.98 -8.20 36.04
N SER A 1073 -12.75 -8.71 36.21
CA SER A 1073 -12.15 -8.77 37.54
C SER A 1073 -11.94 -7.37 38.11
N SER A 1074 -12.07 -7.21 39.43
CA SER A 1074 -11.83 -5.92 40.12
C SER A 1074 -10.41 -5.41 39.88
N VAL A 1075 -10.32 -4.16 39.45
CA VAL A 1075 -9.08 -3.42 39.12
C VAL A 1075 -9.13 -2.03 39.78
N SER A 1076 -7.98 -1.37 39.90
CA SER A 1076 -7.87 -0.13 40.68
C SER A 1076 -8.22 1.15 39.91
N LEU A 1077 -8.31 1.10 38.58
CA LEU A 1077 -8.43 2.29 37.73
C LEU A 1077 -9.76 2.37 36.98
N LEU A 1078 -10.60 1.34 37.07
CA LEU A 1078 -11.83 1.19 36.29
C LEU A 1078 -12.81 0.32 37.07
N ASN A 1079 -14.10 0.66 37.07
CA ASN A 1079 -15.13 -0.18 37.70
C ASN A 1079 -15.28 -1.49 36.93
N ASP A 1080 -15.72 -2.55 37.62
CA ASP A 1080 -15.80 -3.90 37.05
C ASP A 1080 -16.85 -4.05 35.94
N ASP A 1081 -17.83 -3.15 35.89
CA ASP A 1081 -18.88 -3.04 34.90
C ASP A 1081 -18.61 -1.97 33.82
N GLN A 1082 -17.37 -1.47 33.73
CA GLN A 1082 -16.96 -0.45 32.76
C GLN A 1082 -15.81 -0.94 31.87
N ILE A 1083 -15.80 -0.53 30.62
CA ILE A 1083 -14.63 -0.66 29.74
C ILE A 1083 -14.34 0.68 29.08
N LEU A 1084 -13.07 1.05 28.94
CA LEU A 1084 -12.69 2.31 28.30
C LEU A 1084 -12.39 2.06 26.82
N LEU A 1085 -13.21 2.63 25.93
CA LEU A 1085 -12.92 2.72 24.51
C LEU A 1085 -11.96 3.88 24.25
N ILE A 1086 -10.85 3.59 23.59
CA ILE A 1086 -9.82 4.56 23.19
C ILE A 1086 -9.82 4.63 21.67
N MET A 1087 -9.95 5.82 21.10
CA MET A 1087 -10.03 6.06 19.66
C MET A 1087 -8.90 6.99 19.21
N GLY A 1088 -8.29 6.70 18.07
CA GLY A 1088 -7.25 7.56 17.51
C GLY A 1088 -6.45 6.92 16.38
N GLU A 1089 -5.20 7.34 16.28
CA GLU A 1089 -4.14 6.65 15.53
C GLU A 1089 -3.28 5.93 16.57
N LEU A 1090 -3.62 4.68 16.91
CA LEU A 1090 -3.04 3.97 18.05
C LEU A 1090 -1.93 3.03 17.58
N ILE A 1091 -0.81 2.98 18.31
CA ILE A 1091 0.27 2.02 18.09
C ILE A 1091 0.42 1.17 19.35
N ILE A 1092 -0.23 0.01 19.34
CA ILE A 1092 -0.28 -0.93 20.48
C ILE A 1092 0.99 -1.80 20.47
N PRO A 1093 1.71 -1.91 21.59
CA PRO A 1093 2.89 -2.79 21.71
C PRO A 1093 2.57 -4.23 21.28
N ASP A 1094 3.51 -4.87 20.59
CA ASP A 1094 3.43 -6.25 20.07
C ASP A 1094 2.29 -6.53 19.06
N PHE A 1095 1.44 -5.56 18.77
CA PHE A 1095 0.37 -5.66 17.77
C PHE A 1095 0.61 -4.76 16.54
N GLY A 1096 0.85 -3.46 16.76
CA GLY A 1096 0.97 -2.46 15.69
C GLY A 1096 -0.18 -1.45 15.69
N ASN A 1097 -0.62 -1.04 14.50
CA ASN A 1097 -1.61 0.02 14.33
C ASN A 1097 -3.03 -0.47 14.61
N ALA A 1098 -3.82 0.36 15.31
CA ALA A 1098 -5.26 0.20 15.48
C ALA A 1098 -5.94 1.57 15.51
N SER A 1099 -7.20 1.62 15.08
CA SER A 1099 -8.00 2.83 15.09
C SER A 1099 -8.83 2.98 16.38
N ALA A 1100 -9.22 1.85 16.98
CA ALA A 1100 -9.79 1.81 18.32
C ALA A 1100 -9.29 0.61 19.13
N ALA A 1101 -9.21 0.80 20.45
CA ALA A 1101 -8.79 -0.22 21.41
C ALA A 1101 -9.62 -0.15 22.68
N LEU A 1102 -9.79 -1.29 23.36
CA LEU A 1102 -10.50 -1.40 24.62
C LEU A 1102 -9.50 -1.57 25.76
N TYR A 1103 -9.72 -0.83 26.86
CA TYR A 1103 -8.93 -0.93 28.07
C TYR A 1103 -9.80 -1.39 29.25
N ASN A 1104 -9.46 -2.54 29.82
CA ASN A 1104 -10.19 -3.19 30.92
C ASN A 1104 -9.60 -2.90 32.31
N GLY A 1105 -8.78 -1.85 32.44
CA GLY A 1105 -8.06 -1.55 33.68
C GLY A 1105 -6.70 -2.23 33.86
N THR A 1106 -6.33 -3.18 32.99
CA THR A 1106 -5.00 -3.84 33.04
C THR A 1106 -4.29 -3.90 31.69
N ALA A 1107 -5.03 -4.16 30.61
CA ALA A 1107 -4.48 -4.33 29.27
C ALA A 1107 -5.28 -3.53 28.25
N VAL A 1108 -4.59 -3.10 27.19
CA VAL A 1108 -5.20 -2.52 25.99
C VAL A 1108 -5.27 -3.60 24.94
N THR A 1109 -6.48 -3.88 24.45
CA THR A 1109 -6.73 -4.87 23.40
C THR A 1109 -7.20 -4.14 22.13
N PRO A 1110 -6.63 -4.43 20.94
CA PRO A 1110 -7.15 -3.91 19.68
C PRO A 1110 -8.64 -4.26 19.53
N PHE A 1111 -9.43 -3.34 18.97
CA PHE A 1111 -10.87 -3.52 18.88
C PHE A 1111 -11.39 -3.26 17.47
N ILE A 1112 -11.09 -2.08 16.90
CA ILE A 1112 -11.48 -1.74 15.53
C ILE A 1112 -10.23 -1.35 14.74
N LEU A 1113 -10.10 -1.96 13.57
CA LEU A 1113 -9.08 -1.66 12.58
C LEU A 1113 -9.72 -0.90 11.42
N SER A 1114 -9.04 0.12 10.90
CA SER A 1114 -9.58 0.89 9.78
C SER A 1114 -8.50 1.36 8.82
N SER A 1115 -8.83 1.64 7.56
CA SER A 1115 -7.86 2.16 6.59
C SER A 1115 -8.44 3.26 5.73
N LYS A 1116 -7.57 4.10 5.17
CA LYS A 1116 -7.93 5.15 4.21
C LYS A 1116 -7.90 4.59 2.79
N SER A 1117 -8.53 5.31 1.87
CA SER A 1117 -8.60 4.98 0.43
C SER A 1117 -7.27 4.70 -0.28
N ASP A 1118 -6.16 5.17 0.28
CA ASP A 1118 -4.80 4.97 -0.24
C ASP A 1118 -4.04 3.82 0.45
N GLY A 1119 -4.74 3.05 1.30
CA GLY A 1119 -4.25 1.94 2.10
C GLY A 1119 -3.36 2.34 3.28
N GLN A 1120 -3.44 3.57 3.79
CA GLN A 1120 -2.81 3.96 5.06
C GLN A 1120 -3.73 3.62 6.26
N PRO A 1121 -3.20 3.56 7.51
CA PRO A 1121 -4.04 3.46 8.72
C PRO A 1121 -5.12 4.52 8.71
N GLY A 1122 -6.32 4.14 9.09
CA GLY A 1122 -7.37 5.08 9.39
C GLY A 1122 -7.18 5.70 10.76
N SER A 1123 -8.13 6.52 11.17
CA SER A 1123 -8.17 7.03 12.54
C SER A 1123 -9.59 7.26 12.98
N MET A 1124 -9.91 6.95 14.23
CA MET A 1124 -11.22 7.23 14.82
C MET A 1124 -11.14 8.43 15.76
N SER A 1125 -12.15 9.29 15.73
CA SER A 1125 -12.15 10.57 16.46
C SER A 1125 -13.20 10.63 17.56
N HIS A 1126 -14.41 10.12 17.31
CA HIS A 1126 -15.54 10.36 18.20
C HIS A 1126 -16.55 9.21 18.18
N LEU A 1127 -17.15 8.94 19.34
CA LEU A 1127 -18.31 8.06 19.50
C LEU A 1127 -19.44 8.95 20.01
N PHE A 1128 -20.60 8.87 19.36
CA PHE A 1128 -21.82 9.53 19.83
C PHE A 1128 -22.97 8.53 19.87
N SER A 1129 -23.83 8.68 20.88
CA SER A 1129 -24.97 7.82 21.15
C SER A 1129 -26.29 8.60 21.09
N GLU A 1130 -27.39 7.88 20.88
CA GLU A 1130 -28.73 8.47 20.87
C GLU A 1130 -29.16 8.94 22.27
N ASN A 1131 -28.83 8.16 23.29
CA ASN A 1131 -29.08 8.50 24.69
C ASN A 1131 -27.79 8.91 25.40
N GLU A 1132 -27.92 9.70 26.47
CA GLU A 1132 -26.80 10.00 27.35
C GLU A 1132 -26.27 8.72 28.00
N ASN A 1133 -24.95 8.64 28.14
CA ASN A 1133 -24.27 7.49 28.68
C ASN A 1133 -24.53 7.37 30.19
N PRO A 1134 -25.02 6.23 30.70
CA PRO A 1134 -25.23 6.04 32.13
C PRO A 1134 -23.93 5.82 32.92
N TYR A 1135 -22.80 5.54 32.24
CA TYR A 1135 -21.48 5.26 32.82
C TYR A 1135 -21.41 4.05 33.78
N SER A 1136 -22.37 3.11 33.67
CA SER A 1136 -22.57 1.90 34.50
C SER A 1136 -22.51 2.06 36.04
N SER A 1137 -22.85 1.01 36.77
CA SER A 1137 -23.99 0.88 37.68
C SER A 1137 -24.23 2.03 38.66
N GLY A 1138 -25.41 2.61 38.48
CA GLY A 1138 -26.16 3.22 39.56
C GLY A 1138 -26.32 2.23 40.73
N SER A 1139 -25.71 2.58 41.86
CA SER A 1139 -26.06 2.05 43.19
C SER A 1139 -27.40 2.59 43.71
N GLU A 1140 -28.33 2.98 42.84
CA GLU A 1140 -29.74 2.94 43.19
C GLU A 1140 -30.12 1.46 43.18
N SER A 1141 -29.96 0.81 44.34
CA SER A 1141 -30.49 -0.52 44.57
C SER A 1141 -32.00 -0.48 44.28
N HIS A 1142 -32.40 -0.78 43.05
CA HIS A 1142 -33.74 -1.24 42.80
C HIS A 1142 -33.83 -2.59 43.50
N HIS A 1143 -34.33 -2.52 44.73
CA HIS A 1143 -34.82 -3.67 45.44
C HIS A 1143 -35.61 -4.52 44.46
N SER A 1144 -35.23 -5.80 44.31
CA SER A 1144 -35.98 -6.79 43.52
C SER A 1144 -37.47 -6.52 43.62
N ASN A 1145 -38.22 -6.64 42.52
CA ASN A 1145 -39.67 -6.44 42.52
C ASN A 1145 -40.36 -7.18 43.69
N GLY A 1146 -39.80 -8.30 44.16
CA GLY A 1146 -40.25 -9.00 45.37
C GLY A 1146 -40.07 -8.23 46.68
N ILE A 1147 -38.96 -7.50 46.88
CA ILE A 1147 -38.71 -6.66 48.05
C ILE A 1147 -39.59 -5.40 48.02
N VAL A 1148 -39.81 -4.79 46.87
CA VAL A 1148 -40.74 -3.64 46.74
C VAL A 1148 -42.17 -4.08 47.08
N VAL A 1149 -42.59 -5.25 46.60
CA VAL A 1149 -43.88 -5.85 46.98
C VAL A 1149 -43.94 -6.13 48.49
N LEU A 1150 -42.85 -6.58 49.11
CA LEU A 1150 -42.80 -6.87 50.54
C LEU A 1150 -42.86 -5.60 51.40
N VAL A 1151 -42.15 -4.53 51.00
CA VAL A 1151 -42.22 -3.23 51.68
C VAL A 1151 -43.61 -2.60 51.51
N ALA A 1152 -44.18 -2.64 50.31
CA ALA A 1152 -45.55 -2.18 50.07
C ALA A 1152 -46.57 -2.96 50.90
N PHE A 1153 -46.40 -4.29 51.01
CA PHE A 1153 -47.23 -5.14 51.87
C PHE A 1153 -47.07 -4.78 53.35
N CYS A 1154 -45.86 -4.57 53.86
CA CYS A 1154 -45.60 -4.15 55.23
C CYS A 1154 -46.20 -2.77 55.54
N CYS A 1155 -46.06 -1.80 54.63
CA CYS A 1155 -46.68 -0.47 54.76
C CYS A 1155 -48.21 -0.55 54.74
N ALA A 1156 -48.80 -1.36 53.85
CA ALA A 1156 -50.25 -1.57 53.83
C ALA A 1156 -50.75 -2.20 55.14
N LEU A 1157 -50.04 -3.21 55.66
CA LEU A 1157 -50.39 -3.88 56.90
C LEU A 1157 -50.23 -2.94 58.11
N GLY A 1158 -49.19 -2.09 58.12
CA GLY A 1158 -49.00 -1.04 59.12
C GLY A 1158 -50.11 0.01 59.10
N CYS A 1159 -50.52 0.47 57.92
CA CYS A 1159 -51.64 1.40 57.76
C CYS A 1159 -52.96 0.80 58.25
N VAL A 1160 -53.25 -0.46 57.90
CA VAL A 1160 -54.45 -1.16 58.41
C VAL A 1160 -54.40 -1.29 59.93
N PHE A 1161 -53.26 -1.62 60.51
CA PHE A 1161 -53.10 -1.74 61.96
C PHE A 1161 -53.32 -0.39 62.66
N LEU A 1162 -52.83 0.71 62.09
CA LEU A 1162 -53.05 2.06 62.59
C LEU A 1162 -54.52 2.48 62.49
N ILE A 1163 -55.22 2.15 61.41
CA ILE A 1163 -56.66 2.40 61.26
C ILE A 1163 -57.45 1.61 62.30
N VAL A 1164 -57.13 0.33 62.52
CA VAL A 1164 -57.77 -0.50 63.54
C VAL A 1164 -57.47 0.03 64.94
N ALA A 1165 -56.23 0.41 65.23
CA ALA A 1165 -55.84 0.99 66.52
C ALA A 1165 -56.57 2.33 66.78
N ALA A 1166 -56.65 3.20 65.77
CA ALA A 1166 -57.42 4.43 65.83
C ALA A 1166 -58.91 4.13 66.05
N GLY A 1167 -59.48 3.12 65.39
CA GLY A 1167 -60.84 2.65 65.58
C GLY A 1167 -61.10 2.12 66.99
N VAL A 1168 -60.18 1.35 67.57
CA VAL A 1168 -60.27 0.84 68.95
C VAL A 1168 -60.15 1.98 69.96
N ILE A 1169 -59.23 2.94 69.73
CA ILE A 1169 -59.09 4.13 70.56
C ILE A 1169 -60.35 4.99 70.50
N LEU A 1170 -60.90 5.23 69.31
CA LEU A 1170 -62.15 5.95 69.11
C LEU A 1170 -63.33 5.23 69.77
N ASN A 1171 -63.43 3.91 69.67
CA ASN A 1171 -64.44 3.10 70.35
C ASN A 1171 -64.28 3.16 71.88
N LYS A 1172 -63.05 3.14 72.39
CA LYS A 1172 -62.76 3.29 73.83
C LYS A 1172 -63.08 4.69 74.34
N ILE A 1173 -62.86 5.74 73.53
CA ILE A 1173 -63.26 7.12 73.83
C ILE A 1173 -64.78 7.28 73.76
N GLN A 1174 -65.46 6.68 72.77
CA GLN A 1174 -66.92 6.63 72.68
C GLN A 1174 -67.53 5.92 73.89
N ARG A 1175 -67.02 4.74 74.27
CA ARG A 1175 -67.49 3.99 75.44
C ARG A 1175 -67.21 4.72 76.76
N ARG A 1176 -66.14 5.50 76.87
CA ARG A 1176 -65.90 6.40 78.02
C ARG A 1176 -66.88 7.58 78.05
N ARG A 1177 -67.27 8.12 76.89
CA ARG A 1177 -68.23 9.24 76.79
C ARG A 1177 -69.69 8.81 76.94
N GLN A 1178 -70.03 7.57 76.57
CA GLN A 1178 -71.41 7.07 76.59
C GLN A 1178 -71.86 6.49 77.93
N GLY A 1179 -70.96 6.33 78.91
CA GLY A 1179 -71.33 5.83 80.23
C GLY A 1179 -71.81 4.37 80.22
N TYR A 1180 -71.75 3.72 81.37
CA TYR A 1180 -72.19 2.34 81.53
C TYR A 1180 -73.73 2.27 81.40
N ALA A 1181 -74.24 1.76 80.28
CA ALA A 1181 -75.66 1.43 80.17
C ALA A 1181 -75.90 0.03 80.75
N ALA A 1182 -76.58 -0.03 81.89
CA ALA A 1182 -77.05 -1.28 82.48
C ALA A 1182 -78.02 -2.00 81.53
N ALA A 1183 -77.94 -3.32 81.49
CA ALA A 1183 -78.82 -4.18 80.69
C ALA A 1183 -80.30 -3.95 81.06
N PRO A 1184 -81.23 -3.81 80.07
CA PRO A 1184 -82.65 -3.76 80.37
C PRO A 1184 -83.14 -5.17 80.73
N GLN A 1185 -83.52 -5.34 81.99
CA GLN A 1185 -84.42 -6.41 82.41
C GLN A 1185 -85.85 -5.94 82.19
N THR A 1186 -86.54 -6.47 81.18
CA THR A 1186 -88.00 -6.60 81.22
C THR A 1186 -88.45 -7.78 80.36
N PHE A 1187 -89.23 -8.62 81.03
CA PHE A 1187 -90.02 -9.75 80.55
C PHE A 1187 -91.08 -9.35 79.51
N GLY A 1188 -91.36 -10.27 78.58
CA GLY A 1188 -92.71 -10.52 78.06
C GLY A 1188 -92.96 -10.14 76.59
N THR A 1189 -93.22 -11.18 75.78
CA THR A 1189 -94.07 -11.21 74.54
C THR A 1189 -93.67 -10.26 73.39
N ASP A 1190 -93.35 -10.67 72.17
CA ASP A 1190 -93.88 -11.75 71.36
C ASP A 1190 -92.89 -12.06 70.21
N ARG A 1191 -92.89 -13.32 69.77
CA ARG A 1191 -92.36 -13.71 68.45
C ARG A 1191 -93.18 -13.06 67.34
N PRO A 1192 -92.58 -12.84 66.17
CA PRO A 1192 -92.95 -13.74 65.07
C PRO A 1192 -91.74 -14.48 64.51
N THR A 1193 -91.95 -15.78 64.33
CA THR A 1193 -91.25 -16.68 63.41
C THR A 1193 -91.59 -16.36 61.96
N ASP A 1194 -90.75 -16.84 61.02
CA ASP A 1194 -90.86 -16.86 59.54
C ASP A 1194 -90.04 -15.76 58.84
N MET A 1195 -89.16 -15.96 57.84
CA MET A 1195 -88.88 -16.98 56.80
C MET A 1195 -87.39 -16.81 56.38
N THR A 1196 -86.54 -17.85 56.31
CA THR A 1196 -86.19 -18.70 55.14
C THR A 1196 -85.95 -18.03 53.77
N ARG A 1197 -84.75 -18.32 53.21
CA ARG A 1197 -84.29 -18.39 51.80
C ARG A 1197 -83.76 -17.11 51.11
N LEU A 1198 -82.49 -17.22 50.67
CA LEU A 1198 -81.89 -16.43 49.61
C LEU A 1198 -82.55 -16.74 48.25
N PRO A 1199 -82.88 -15.72 47.42
CA PRO A 1199 -83.17 -15.90 46.02
C PRO A 1199 -81.90 -15.76 45.13
N PRO A 1200 -81.75 -16.60 44.09
CA PRO A 1200 -80.58 -16.68 43.20
C PRO A 1200 -80.67 -15.67 42.05
N GLU A 1201 -80.64 -14.37 42.36
CA GLU A 1201 -80.79 -13.29 41.37
C GLU A 1201 -79.50 -12.47 41.19
N TYR A 1202 -78.50 -12.68 42.06
CA TYR A 1202 -77.21 -11.99 41.99
C TYR A 1202 -76.13 -12.79 41.25
N LEU A 1203 -76.49 -13.92 40.62
CA LEU A 1203 -75.54 -14.84 39.99
C LEU A 1203 -75.31 -14.62 38.49
N PHE A 1204 -76.08 -13.75 37.81
CA PHE A 1204 -75.86 -13.46 36.37
C PHE A 1204 -76.38 -12.07 35.94
N ASN A 1205 -75.61 -11.01 36.22
CA ASN A 1205 -75.81 -9.73 35.52
C ASN A 1205 -74.50 -9.20 34.94
N SER A 1206 -73.92 -9.99 34.03
CA SER A 1206 -73.11 -9.46 32.94
C SER A 1206 -74.05 -9.04 31.81
N LEU A 1207 -73.73 -7.89 31.18
CA LEU A 1207 -74.13 -7.42 29.83
C LEU A 1207 -74.93 -6.11 29.85
N GLY A 1208 -74.27 -5.01 29.48
CA GLY A 1208 -74.95 -3.77 29.12
C GLY A 1208 -74.03 -2.56 28.94
N HIS A 1209 -73.35 -2.49 27.78
CA HIS A 1209 -72.92 -1.26 27.07
C HIS A 1209 -71.74 -0.42 27.64
N THR A 1210 -70.57 -0.45 26.97
CA THR A 1210 -70.03 0.43 25.90
C THR A 1210 -69.49 1.79 26.37
N ASN A 1211 -68.19 2.00 26.11
CA ASN A 1211 -67.38 3.22 26.23
C ASN A 1211 -68.13 4.52 25.84
N PRO A 1212 -67.78 5.68 26.44
CA PRO A 1212 -66.70 6.49 25.85
C PRO A 1212 -65.82 7.28 26.84
N THR A 1213 -64.57 7.50 26.39
CA THR A 1213 -63.71 8.70 26.55
C THR A 1213 -63.41 9.32 27.93
N ALA A 1214 -62.12 9.63 28.13
CA ALA A 1214 -61.55 10.51 29.15
C ALA A 1214 -62.21 11.92 29.19
N PRO A 1215 -62.00 12.72 30.24
CA PRO A 1215 -60.80 13.59 30.27
C PRO A 1215 -60.16 13.86 31.66
N ALA A 1216 -58.91 14.34 31.59
CA ALA A 1216 -58.09 15.15 32.50
C ALA A 1216 -58.64 15.51 33.90
N ILE A 1217 -57.83 15.30 34.96
CA ILE A 1217 -56.73 16.19 35.44
C ILE A 1217 -55.58 15.30 35.88
#